data_AF-A0A1G1C3B0-F1
#
_entry.id   AF-A0A1G1C3B0-F1
#
_cell.length_a   1.000
_cell.length_b   1.000
_cell.length_c   1.000
_cell.angle_alpha   90.00
_cell.angle_beta   90.00
_cell.angle_gamma   90.00
#
_symmetry.space_group_name_H-M   'P 1'
#
loop_
_entity.id
_entity.type
_entity.pdbx_description
1 polymer ?
#
loop_
_entity_poly.entity_id
_entity_poly.type
_entity_poly.pdbx_seq_one_letter_code
_entity_poly.pdbx_strand_id
1 'polypeptide(L)'
;MKKVYMSFFLHGNMCYDRYTKQEIREKFPQIYASGIRSMHRFPEVTAHIDLPGLTVLSLKRHASWLVDQMKPLVQRGQLVMVGCQYAASHALCADEESDLLASRVTMEMLRDEFGCDINTFFPQESPYHQQAPLIMDRIGAKNLVIWTPEWKRPFRTRGLSGGEVIFYPVDPWNCRLDKLEEFYDAHEDGDFVMTGGDFEGIGNVQPFVDKIAELAKRGKIIEWMTVERYEREIGIKDCFDTPTPFGQATEDRRPSPSFSRWVGDPEDVIWHGHAVTAMEAVRAAGFAAAVAKVHRLGAVDVPLSAAWTTAPDNVWDHHFEEVTEFPETESKYLSLGGEATLLSRAWHQLIIGLNSDSSGWFPWTPRTRHRSVALRTATALAREAQVRCAQAIAAKLSKRSLPATEFVLALNPGPARTVDVAVDTACPMTLVAADGAPTPAATLCLEGKWSASARVALPAYGYKLLGLRSTQDITVLDWQSGAAVAGHGWAADLTDGRLHLVKDGEAIEVNVAPFRLSDPSGAAKTEEVTPDWKRAKTRVRQTPFGPDLEVFAELAWAVWLRLVFGVREDRVEVTAELHVDMPRRIGKLHYDPAGLLVCFKGKPGQVTYDIPYATVEHPNPAETYVAVQRFAGLENASLPFGIVCLGGNQSFMVHGEKGTLGANLGASTQGRPDTRPECAMRPDGTAEHRITSGGDPFLGTYVNRFALVTGDRTVLPLAARRLRTAVPLISVTPGRGRWPTEQSLLAIGPESVHVTAFRMTKKGSVAVLNEVQGKRVTGACAGKTVALVPYGMADVALAKSATG
;
A
#
# COMPACT_ATOMS: atom_id res chain seq x y z
N MET A 1 -16.93 -44.45 -7.12
CA MET A 1 -15.70 -44.34 -7.94
C MET A 1 -15.11 -42.98 -7.62
N LYS A 2 -13.84 -42.92 -7.20
CA LYS A 2 -13.20 -41.66 -6.80
C LYS A 2 -13.08 -40.73 -8.02
N LYS A 3 -13.41 -39.46 -7.82
CA LYS A 3 -13.29 -38.37 -8.78
C LYS A 3 -12.53 -37.21 -8.15
N VAL A 4 -11.55 -36.70 -8.88
CA VAL A 4 -10.82 -35.47 -8.53
C VAL A 4 -11.12 -34.44 -9.61
N TYR A 5 -11.24 -33.17 -9.22
CA TYR A 5 -11.61 -32.09 -10.12
C TYR A 5 -10.43 -31.14 -10.35
N MET A 6 -10.38 -30.59 -11.56
CA MET A 6 -9.39 -29.56 -11.90
C MET A 6 -9.96 -28.50 -12.85
N SER A 7 -9.26 -27.37 -12.94
CA SER A 7 -9.50 -26.31 -13.90
C SER A 7 -8.22 -25.57 -14.19
N PHE A 8 -8.12 -24.92 -15.35
CA PHE A 8 -7.12 -23.88 -15.51
C PHE A 8 -7.49 -22.62 -14.71
N PHE A 9 -6.48 -21.94 -14.17
CA PHE A 9 -6.50 -20.56 -13.72
C PHE A 9 -5.46 -19.78 -14.52
N LEU A 10 -5.87 -18.69 -15.16
CA LEU A 10 -5.06 -17.98 -16.15
C LEU A 10 -5.12 -16.48 -15.87
N HIS A 11 -3.98 -15.88 -15.58
CA HIS A 11 -3.83 -14.45 -15.30
C HIS A 11 -3.34 -13.71 -16.54
N GLY A 12 -4.20 -12.91 -17.17
CA GLY A 12 -3.86 -12.12 -18.36
C GLY A 12 -3.45 -10.70 -18.01
N ASN A 13 -2.15 -10.41 -18.01
CA ASN A 13 -1.62 -9.11 -17.62
C ASN A 13 -1.05 -8.32 -18.80
N MET A 14 -1.84 -7.41 -19.37
CA MET A 14 -1.34 -6.46 -20.38
C MET A 14 -0.72 -5.20 -19.76
N CYS A 15 -0.46 -5.22 -18.47
CA CYS A 15 0.18 -4.18 -17.68
C CYS A 15 1.51 -4.71 -17.09
N TYR A 16 2.12 -5.69 -17.77
CA TYR A 16 3.35 -6.35 -17.31
C TYR A 16 4.55 -5.39 -17.24
N ASP A 17 5.37 -5.53 -16.20
CA ASP A 17 6.50 -4.62 -15.88
C ASP A 17 7.69 -4.70 -16.83
N ARG A 18 7.86 -5.82 -17.50
CA ARG A 18 9.06 -6.14 -18.29
C ARG A 18 9.06 -5.55 -19.69
N TYR A 19 7.90 -5.17 -20.22
CA TYR A 19 7.72 -4.85 -21.62
C TYR A 19 7.03 -3.50 -21.83
N THR A 20 7.33 -2.89 -22.98
CA THR A 20 6.57 -1.71 -23.42
C THR A 20 5.16 -2.11 -23.85
N LYS A 21 4.20 -1.19 -23.77
CA LYS A 21 2.82 -1.40 -24.19
C LYS A 21 2.69 -1.83 -25.65
N GLN A 22 3.60 -1.40 -26.53
CA GLN A 22 3.65 -1.81 -27.93
C GLN A 22 3.90 -3.32 -28.06
N GLU A 23 4.95 -3.81 -27.39
CA GLU A 23 5.32 -5.22 -27.41
C GLU A 23 4.20 -6.10 -26.81
N ILE A 24 3.60 -5.66 -25.70
CA ILE A 24 2.47 -6.34 -25.07
C ILE A 24 1.27 -6.41 -26.02
N ARG A 25 0.85 -5.27 -26.57
CA ARG A 25 -0.33 -5.19 -27.46
C ARG A 25 -0.15 -5.98 -28.76
N GLU A 26 1.09 -6.11 -29.24
CA GLU A 26 1.41 -6.91 -30.42
C GLU A 26 1.35 -8.42 -30.12
N LYS A 27 1.98 -8.87 -29.03
CA LYS A 27 2.24 -10.29 -28.76
C LYS A 27 1.18 -10.95 -27.89
N PHE A 28 0.77 -10.32 -26.79
CA PHE A 28 -0.03 -10.96 -25.73
C PHE A 28 -1.41 -11.42 -26.23
N PRO A 29 -2.16 -10.65 -27.04
CA PRO A 29 -3.42 -11.13 -27.58
C PRO A 29 -3.27 -12.40 -28.44
N GLN A 30 -2.14 -12.54 -29.15
CA GLN A 30 -1.87 -13.73 -29.95
C GLN A 30 -1.57 -14.94 -29.07
N ILE A 31 -0.83 -14.74 -27.98
CA ILE A 31 -0.53 -15.78 -26.99
C ILE A 31 -1.82 -16.27 -26.34
N TYR A 32 -2.66 -15.36 -25.85
CA TYR A 32 -3.94 -15.69 -25.22
C TYR A 32 -4.89 -16.42 -26.17
N ALA A 33 -4.88 -16.07 -27.45
CA ALA A 33 -5.70 -16.74 -28.44
C ALA A 33 -5.39 -18.22 -28.60
N SER A 34 -4.14 -18.66 -28.36
CA SER A 34 -3.80 -20.08 -28.39
C SER A 34 -4.58 -20.87 -27.32
N GLY A 35 -4.64 -20.34 -26.10
CA GLY A 35 -5.42 -20.91 -25.01
C GLY A 35 -6.93 -20.87 -25.28
N ILE A 36 -7.46 -19.72 -25.71
CA ILE A 36 -8.91 -19.56 -25.99
C ILE A 36 -9.37 -20.46 -27.14
N ARG A 37 -8.60 -20.57 -28.22
CA ARG A 37 -8.94 -21.46 -29.35
C ARG A 37 -8.85 -22.93 -28.94
N SER A 38 -7.93 -23.27 -28.05
CA SER A 38 -7.87 -24.63 -27.48
C SER A 38 -9.14 -24.96 -26.69
N MET A 39 -9.69 -24.02 -25.92
CA MET A 39 -10.97 -24.22 -25.21
C MET A 39 -12.16 -24.38 -26.16
N HIS A 40 -12.17 -23.68 -27.31
CA HIS A 40 -13.18 -23.96 -28.34
C HIS A 40 -13.05 -25.36 -28.94
N ARG A 41 -11.82 -25.88 -29.05
CA ARG A 41 -11.55 -27.22 -29.59
C ARG A 41 -11.93 -28.34 -28.60
N PHE A 42 -11.78 -28.12 -27.30
CA PHE A 42 -12.09 -29.08 -26.23
C PHE A 42 -13.18 -28.53 -25.29
N PRO A 43 -14.47 -28.74 -25.60
CA PRO A 43 -15.58 -28.19 -24.84
C PRO A 43 -15.63 -28.63 -23.37
N GLU A 44 -15.00 -29.74 -23.03
CA GLU A 44 -14.89 -30.26 -21.67
C GLU A 44 -13.91 -29.44 -20.81
N VAL A 45 -12.90 -28.78 -21.40
CA VAL A 45 -11.84 -28.07 -20.67
C VAL A 45 -12.38 -26.78 -20.08
N THR A 46 -12.28 -26.59 -18.77
CA THR A 46 -12.72 -25.38 -18.07
C THR A 46 -11.55 -24.47 -17.68
N ALA A 47 -11.81 -23.17 -17.61
CA ALA A 47 -10.82 -22.19 -17.18
C ALA A 47 -11.44 -21.03 -16.39
N HIS A 48 -10.66 -20.48 -15.47
CA HIS A 48 -10.92 -19.25 -14.76
C HIS A 48 -9.90 -18.22 -15.24
N ILE A 49 -10.36 -17.16 -15.89
CA ILE A 49 -9.48 -16.15 -16.50
C ILE A 49 -9.62 -14.84 -15.77
N ASP A 50 -8.53 -14.40 -15.16
CA ASP A 50 -8.37 -13.06 -14.63
C ASP A 50 -7.92 -12.11 -15.75
N LEU A 51 -8.66 -11.00 -15.90
CA LEU A 51 -8.20 -9.83 -16.65
C LEU A 51 -8.30 -8.58 -15.74
N PRO A 52 -7.18 -7.98 -15.33
CA PRO A 52 -7.15 -6.65 -14.70
C PRO A 52 -7.89 -5.61 -15.56
N GLY A 53 -8.45 -4.58 -14.94
CA GLY A 53 -9.24 -3.56 -15.65
C GLY A 53 -8.49 -2.92 -16.84
N LEU A 54 -7.20 -2.64 -16.69
CA LEU A 54 -6.35 -2.18 -17.80
C LEU A 54 -6.25 -3.21 -18.94
N THR A 55 -6.14 -4.50 -18.61
CA THR A 55 -6.13 -5.57 -19.62
C THR A 55 -7.44 -5.60 -20.38
N VAL A 56 -8.59 -5.53 -19.69
CA VAL A 56 -9.91 -5.51 -20.33
C VAL A 56 -10.01 -4.39 -21.36
N LEU A 57 -9.61 -3.16 -20.97
CA LEU A 57 -9.67 -2.00 -21.86
C LEU A 57 -8.65 -2.08 -23.01
N SER A 58 -7.44 -2.57 -22.73
CA SER A 58 -6.40 -2.76 -23.74
C SER A 58 -6.84 -3.78 -24.80
N LEU A 59 -7.37 -4.93 -24.39
CA LEU A 59 -7.94 -5.92 -25.30
C LEU A 59 -9.12 -5.36 -26.08
N LYS A 60 -10.05 -4.65 -25.43
CA LYS A 60 -11.19 -4.05 -26.11
C LYS A 60 -10.79 -3.09 -27.25
N ARG A 61 -9.71 -2.33 -27.05
CA ARG A 61 -9.25 -1.32 -28.02
C ARG A 61 -8.34 -1.88 -29.10
N HIS A 62 -7.48 -2.84 -28.74
CA HIS A 62 -6.39 -3.30 -29.62
C HIS A 62 -6.57 -4.73 -30.12
N ALA A 63 -7.45 -5.52 -29.50
CA ALA A 63 -7.69 -6.92 -29.85
C ALA A 63 -9.12 -7.37 -29.49
N SER A 64 -10.15 -6.58 -29.86
CA SER A 64 -11.55 -6.85 -29.52
C SER A 64 -12.03 -8.24 -29.95
N TRP A 65 -11.48 -8.74 -31.06
CA TRP A 65 -11.73 -10.09 -31.56
C TRP A 65 -11.44 -11.20 -30.53
N LEU A 66 -10.49 -10.99 -29.62
CA LEU A 66 -10.18 -11.98 -28.58
C LEU A 66 -11.27 -11.99 -27.50
N VAL A 67 -11.74 -10.82 -27.09
CA VAL A 67 -12.87 -10.68 -26.16
C VAL A 67 -14.12 -11.32 -26.76
N ASP A 68 -14.38 -11.10 -28.05
CA ASP A 68 -15.49 -11.71 -28.76
C ASP A 68 -15.37 -13.24 -28.87
N GLN A 69 -14.14 -13.79 -28.91
CA GLN A 69 -13.93 -15.24 -28.84
C GLN A 69 -14.13 -15.82 -27.43
N MET A 70 -13.91 -15.04 -26.37
CA MET A 70 -14.15 -15.45 -24.99
C MET A 70 -15.66 -15.47 -24.65
N LYS A 71 -16.44 -14.50 -25.15
CA LYS A 71 -17.89 -14.36 -24.84
C LYS A 71 -18.71 -15.66 -25.00
N PRO A 72 -18.61 -16.43 -26.10
CA PRO A 72 -19.33 -17.70 -26.23
C PRO A 72 -18.87 -18.79 -25.26
N LEU A 73 -17.62 -18.75 -24.77
CA LEU A 73 -17.12 -19.66 -23.74
C LEU A 73 -17.74 -19.34 -22.37
N VAL A 74 -17.85 -18.04 -22.06
CA VAL A 74 -18.50 -17.52 -20.85
C VAL A 74 -19.98 -17.88 -20.84
N GLN A 75 -20.69 -17.60 -21.94
CA GLN A 75 -22.14 -17.85 -22.06
C GLN A 75 -22.54 -19.31 -21.81
N ARG A 76 -21.69 -20.27 -22.19
CA ARG A 76 -21.93 -21.71 -21.95
C ARG A 76 -21.35 -22.23 -20.64
N GLY A 77 -20.76 -21.37 -19.81
CA GLY A 77 -20.18 -21.73 -18.52
C GLY A 77 -18.90 -22.56 -18.60
N GLN A 78 -18.17 -22.50 -19.72
CA GLN A 78 -16.86 -23.16 -19.86
C GLN A 78 -15.73 -22.28 -19.30
N LEU A 79 -15.88 -20.96 -19.44
CA LEU A 79 -14.94 -19.95 -18.97
C LEU A 79 -15.60 -19.11 -17.87
N VAL A 80 -14.94 -19.01 -16.72
CA VAL A 80 -15.33 -18.11 -15.62
C VAL A 80 -14.42 -16.90 -15.66
N MET A 81 -14.99 -15.70 -15.75
CA MET A 81 -14.20 -14.47 -15.62
C MET A 81 -13.92 -14.20 -14.13
N VAL A 82 -12.68 -13.85 -13.83
CA VAL A 82 -12.18 -13.55 -12.49
C VAL A 82 -11.77 -12.08 -12.44
N GLY A 83 -12.17 -11.37 -11.39
CA GLY A 83 -11.71 -10.00 -11.15
C GLY A 83 -10.32 -9.95 -10.52
N CYS A 84 -9.66 -8.81 -10.70
CA CYS A 84 -8.38 -8.45 -10.08
C CYS A 84 -8.34 -6.93 -9.88
N GLN A 85 -7.34 -6.40 -9.19
CA GLN A 85 -7.15 -4.95 -9.08
C GLN A 85 -6.94 -4.30 -10.47
N TYR A 86 -7.38 -3.05 -10.65
CA TYR A 86 -7.40 -2.34 -11.95
C TYR A 86 -6.11 -2.43 -12.77
N ALA A 87 -4.98 -2.13 -12.12
CA ALA A 87 -3.65 -2.26 -12.71
C ALA A 87 -2.85 -3.37 -12.02
N ALA A 88 -3.53 -4.42 -11.53
CA ALA A 88 -2.92 -5.52 -10.80
C ALA A 88 -2.04 -5.00 -9.65
N SER A 89 -2.61 -4.24 -8.71
CA SER A 89 -1.86 -3.74 -7.55
C SER A 89 -1.78 -4.79 -6.44
N HIS A 90 -0.66 -4.83 -5.71
CA HIS A 90 -0.52 -5.72 -4.55
C HIS A 90 -1.28 -5.16 -3.35
N ALA A 91 -2.22 -5.93 -2.77
CA ALA A 91 -3.18 -5.43 -1.78
C ALA A 91 -2.51 -4.82 -0.51
N LEU A 92 -1.35 -5.33 -0.09
CA LEU A 92 -0.60 -4.79 1.06
C LEU A 92 0.25 -3.55 0.74
N CYS A 93 0.37 -3.19 -0.54
CA CYS A 93 1.09 -1.99 -1.01
C CYS A 93 0.13 -0.80 -1.24
N ALA A 94 -1.17 -1.04 -1.18
CA ALA A 94 -2.22 -0.04 -1.25
C ALA A 94 -2.84 0.20 0.14
N ASP A 95 -3.44 1.37 0.34
CA ASP A 95 -4.30 1.62 1.49
C ASP A 95 -5.68 0.97 1.30
N GLU A 96 -6.47 0.97 2.37
CA GLU A 96 -7.78 0.34 2.44
C GLU A 96 -8.74 0.75 1.31
N GLU A 97 -8.77 2.04 0.99
CA GLU A 97 -9.70 2.59 0.00
C GLU A 97 -9.20 2.37 -1.43
N SER A 98 -7.90 2.49 -1.67
CA SER A 98 -7.32 2.33 -3.00
C SER A 98 -7.43 0.90 -3.50
N ASP A 99 -7.16 -0.10 -2.65
CA ASP A 99 -7.33 -1.52 -3.01
C ASP A 99 -8.80 -1.85 -3.29
N LEU A 100 -9.72 -1.38 -2.43
CA LEU A 100 -11.15 -1.56 -2.62
C LEU A 100 -11.65 -0.91 -3.92
N LEU A 101 -11.21 0.32 -4.21
CA LEU A 101 -11.60 1.04 -5.42
C LEU A 101 -11.06 0.35 -6.68
N ALA A 102 -9.77 -0.02 -6.68
CA ALA A 102 -9.13 -0.71 -7.80
C ALA A 102 -9.83 -2.04 -8.10
N SER A 103 -10.21 -2.79 -7.06
CA SER A 103 -10.96 -4.05 -7.17
C SER A 103 -12.38 -3.82 -7.69
N ARG A 104 -13.11 -2.85 -7.13
CA ARG A 104 -14.49 -2.52 -7.56
C ARG A 104 -14.55 -2.16 -9.04
N VAL A 105 -13.65 -1.28 -9.50
CA VAL A 105 -13.64 -0.79 -10.88
C VAL A 105 -13.47 -1.94 -11.87
N THR A 106 -12.54 -2.87 -11.62
CA THR A 106 -12.38 -4.04 -12.50
C THR A 106 -13.61 -4.94 -12.49
N MET A 107 -14.20 -5.21 -11.32
CA MET A 107 -15.41 -6.04 -11.22
C MET A 107 -16.58 -5.43 -12.01
N GLU A 108 -16.75 -4.10 -11.94
CA GLU A 108 -17.75 -3.37 -12.75
C GLU A 108 -17.43 -3.46 -14.25
N MET A 109 -16.16 -3.27 -14.65
CA MET A 109 -15.74 -3.37 -16.06
C MET A 109 -15.96 -4.77 -16.66
N LEU A 110 -15.64 -5.83 -15.91
CA LEU A 110 -15.84 -7.20 -16.38
C LEU A 110 -17.33 -7.53 -16.55
N ARG A 111 -18.17 -7.13 -15.58
CA ARG A 111 -19.63 -7.30 -15.67
C ARG A 111 -20.20 -6.58 -16.89
N ASP A 112 -19.76 -5.35 -17.13
CA ASP A 112 -20.18 -4.55 -18.29
C ASP A 112 -19.73 -5.16 -19.62
N GLU A 113 -18.49 -5.66 -19.71
CA GLU A 113 -17.92 -6.16 -20.97
C GLU A 113 -18.43 -7.56 -21.34
N PHE A 114 -18.56 -8.46 -20.36
CA PHE A 114 -18.97 -9.85 -20.59
C PHE A 114 -20.47 -10.10 -20.38
N GLY A 115 -21.19 -9.19 -19.73
CA GLY A 115 -22.64 -9.29 -19.51
C GLY A 115 -23.06 -10.44 -18.61
N CYS A 116 -22.19 -10.83 -17.66
CA CYS A 116 -22.45 -11.91 -16.70
C CYS A 116 -22.13 -11.50 -15.26
N ASP A 117 -22.67 -12.24 -14.30
CA ASP A 117 -22.40 -12.04 -12.88
C ASP A 117 -20.97 -12.50 -12.55
N ILE A 118 -20.10 -11.55 -12.27
CA ILE A 118 -18.74 -11.83 -11.79
C ILE A 118 -18.73 -11.86 -10.27
N ASN A 119 -18.38 -13.02 -9.70
CA ASN A 119 -18.35 -13.25 -8.26
C ASN A 119 -17.03 -13.89 -7.78
N THR A 120 -16.06 -14.11 -8.69
CA THR A 120 -14.77 -14.70 -8.38
C THR A 120 -13.68 -13.64 -8.53
N PHE A 121 -12.74 -13.63 -7.60
CA PHE A 121 -11.66 -12.64 -7.54
C PHE A 121 -10.32 -13.31 -7.29
N PHE A 122 -9.27 -12.75 -7.88
CA PHE A 122 -7.88 -13.09 -7.65
C PHE A 122 -7.16 -11.84 -7.16
N PRO A 123 -6.63 -11.83 -5.93
CA PRO A 123 -5.75 -10.75 -5.51
C PRO A 123 -4.40 -10.93 -6.20
N GLN A 124 -3.91 -9.90 -6.88
CA GLN A 124 -2.65 -9.97 -7.63
C GLN A 124 -1.49 -10.48 -6.76
N GLU A 125 -0.79 -11.53 -7.20
CA GLU A 125 0.28 -12.26 -6.46
C GLU A 125 -0.22 -13.11 -5.28
N SER A 126 -1.53 -13.36 -5.23
CA SER A 126 -2.22 -14.11 -4.17
C SER A 126 -2.02 -13.63 -2.72
N PRO A 127 -1.87 -12.32 -2.40
CA PRO A 127 -1.78 -11.91 -1.02
C PRO A 127 -3.12 -12.12 -0.32
N TYR A 128 -3.06 -12.86 0.78
CA TYR A 128 -4.16 -12.97 1.72
C TYR A 128 -3.85 -12.24 3.02
N HIS A 129 -4.85 -11.53 3.54
CA HIS A 129 -4.90 -11.05 4.91
C HIS A 129 -6.32 -11.23 5.45
N GLN A 130 -6.47 -11.21 6.78
CA GLN A 130 -7.71 -11.64 7.47
C GLN A 130 -8.94 -10.75 7.23
N GLN A 131 -8.79 -9.68 6.45
CA GLN A 131 -9.86 -8.76 6.03
C GLN A 131 -10.19 -8.85 4.54
N ALA A 132 -9.56 -9.72 3.77
CA ALA A 132 -9.96 -9.96 2.39
C ALA A 132 -11.48 -10.32 2.28
N PRO A 133 -12.10 -11.10 3.20
CA PRO A 133 -13.55 -11.35 3.14
C PRO A 133 -14.41 -10.07 3.21
N LEU A 134 -13.98 -9.07 3.97
CA LEU A 134 -14.66 -7.76 4.02
C LEU A 134 -14.58 -7.04 2.67
N ILE A 135 -13.41 -7.06 2.03
CA ILE A 135 -13.20 -6.42 0.72
C ILE A 135 -14.03 -7.14 -0.35
N MET A 136 -14.03 -8.48 -0.33
CA MET A 136 -14.78 -9.30 -1.29
C MET A 136 -16.29 -9.04 -1.21
N ASP A 137 -16.86 -8.98 -0.01
CA ASP A 137 -18.28 -8.61 0.19
C ASP A 137 -18.61 -7.25 -0.44
N ARG A 138 -17.71 -6.27 -0.30
CA ARG A 138 -17.91 -4.90 -0.81
C ARG A 138 -17.86 -4.78 -2.32
N ILE A 139 -17.17 -5.69 -3.02
CA ILE A 139 -17.11 -5.72 -4.48
C ILE A 139 -18.07 -6.77 -5.09
N GLY A 140 -18.79 -7.51 -4.25
CA GLY A 140 -19.72 -8.57 -4.65
C GLY A 140 -19.03 -9.87 -5.07
N ALA A 141 -17.79 -10.10 -4.61
CA ALA A 141 -17.08 -11.36 -4.81
C ALA A 141 -17.44 -12.34 -3.67
N LYS A 142 -17.69 -13.59 -4.04
CA LYS A 142 -17.96 -14.73 -3.14
C LYS A 142 -16.80 -15.71 -3.08
N ASN A 143 -16.02 -15.75 -4.15
CA ASN A 143 -14.96 -16.72 -4.37
C ASN A 143 -13.63 -15.99 -4.51
N LEU A 144 -12.61 -16.51 -3.84
CA LEU A 144 -11.24 -16.01 -3.89
C LEU A 144 -10.32 -17.14 -4.41
N VAL A 145 -9.62 -16.87 -5.49
CA VAL A 145 -8.58 -17.78 -6.01
C VAL A 145 -7.28 -17.46 -5.30
N ILE A 146 -6.68 -18.45 -4.63
CA ILE A 146 -5.48 -18.26 -3.81
C ILE A 146 -4.50 -19.42 -4.02
N TRP A 147 -3.21 -19.11 -4.05
CA TRP A 147 -2.14 -20.11 -4.16
C TRP A 147 -1.82 -20.71 -2.79
N THR A 148 -2.16 -21.98 -2.62
CA THR A 148 -1.97 -22.76 -1.38
C THR A 148 -1.80 -24.24 -1.70
N PRO A 149 -0.57 -24.69 -2.02
CA PRO A 149 -0.30 -26.07 -2.43
C PRO A 149 -0.68 -27.13 -1.39
N GLU A 150 -0.79 -26.74 -0.12
CA GLU A 150 -1.22 -27.61 0.98
C GLU A 150 -2.73 -27.90 0.98
N TRP A 151 -3.53 -27.12 0.26
CA TRP A 151 -4.99 -27.25 0.22
C TRP A 151 -5.45 -27.91 -1.06
N LYS A 152 -6.25 -28.96 -0.89
CA LYS A 152 -6.69 -29.85 -1.98
C LYS A 152 -8.16 -29.69 -2.35
N ARG A 153 -8.88 -28.84 -1.62
CA ARG A 153 -10.33 -28.66 -1.77
C ARG A 153 -10.74 -27.24 -1.42
N PRO A 154 -11.78 -26.70 -2.07
CA PRO A 154 -12.38 -25.43 -1.68
C PRO A 154 -13.00 -25.48 -0.30
N PHE A 155 -12.92 -24.37 0.43
CA PHE A 155 -13.52 -24.25 1.78
C PHE A 155 -13.92 -22.81 2.06
N ARG A 156 -14.79 -22.64 3.06
CA ARG A 156 -15.22 -21.32 3.51
C ARG A 156 -14.29 -20.77 4.58
N THR A 157 -13.94 -19.51 4.48
CA THR A 157 -13.26 -18.79 5.55
C THR A 157 -14.08 -17.60 6.03
N ARG A 158 -13.98 -17.29 7.33
CA ARG A 158 -14.68 -16.16 7.96
C ARG A 158 -13.68 -15.13 8.46
N GLY A 159 -13.69 -13.94 7.88
CA GLY A 159 -12.78 -12.83 8.22
C GLY A 159 -13.04 -12.24 9.60
N LEU A 160 -12.17 -11.31 10.02
CA LEU A 160 -12.24 -10.68 11.35
C LEU A 160 -13.56 -9.94 11.61
N SER A 161 -14.17 -9.39 10.56
CA SER A 161 -15.45 -8.70 10.62
C SER A 161 -16.68 -9.62 10.60
N GLY A 162 -16.47 -10.93 10.46
CA GLY A 162 -17.52 -11.93 10.34
C GLY A 162 -18.00 -12.20 8.90
N GLY A 163 -17.54 -11.44 7.91
CA GLY A 163 -17.79 -11.72 6.49
C GLY A 163 -17.15 -13.04 6.04
N GLU A 164 -17.76 -13.71 5.06
CA GLU A 164 -17.31 -15.02 4.59
C GLU A 164 -16.99 -15.00 3.09
N VAL A 165 -15.98 -15.79 2.70
CA VAL A 165 -15.59 -15.99 1.30
C VAL A 165 -15.16 -17.45 1.12
N ILE A 166 -15.34 -18.00 -0.08
CA ILE A 166 -14.89 -19.35 -0.43
C ILE A 166 -13.53 -19.26 -1.08
N PHE A 167 -12.57 -20.05 -0.60
CA PHE A 167 -11.26 -20.15 -1.22
C PHE A 167 -11.22 -21.28 -2.22
N TYR A 168 -10.60 -21.02 -3.36
CA TYR A 168 -10.28 -22.01 -4.37
C TYR A 168 -8.76 -22.14 -4.49
N PRO A 169 -8.18 -23.31 -4.17
CA PRO A 169 -6.75 -23.50 -4.15
C PRO A 169 -6.18 -23.63 -5.56
N VAL A 170 -5.04 -22.98 -5.79
CA VAL A 170 -4.19 -23.17 -6.97
C VAL A 170 -2.91 -23.89 -6.58
N ASP A 171 -2.55 -24.94 -7.33
CA ASP A 171 -1.28 -25.66 -7.18
C ASP A 171 -0.68 -26.03 -8.55
N PRO A 172 0.06 -25.11 -9.19
CA PRO A 172 0.65 -25.39 -10.50
C PRO A 172 1.82 -26.37 -10.44
N TRP A 173 2.36 -26.65 -9.24
CA TRP A 173 3.56 -27.47 -9.08
C TRP A 173 3.26 -28.97 -9.05
N ASN A 174 2.10 -29.33 -8.50
CA ASN A 174 1.64 -30.72 -8.44
C ASN A 174 0.53 -31.01 -9.46
N CYS A 175 -0.32 -30.05 -9.79
CA CYS A 175 -1.37 -30.21 -10.80
C CYS A 175 -0.83 -29.85 -12.20
N ARG A 176 0.18 -30.59 -12.70
CA ARG A 176 0.79 -30.36 -14.01
C ARG A 176 0.88 -31.65 -14.83
N LEU A 177 1.03 -31.50 -16.15
CA LEU A 177 0.88 -32.57 -17.14
C LEU A 177 1.63 -33.86 -16.79
N ASP A 178 2.92 -33.75 -16.43
CA ASP A 178 3.81 -34.87 -16.11
C ASP A 178 3.49 -35.53 -14.76
N LYS A 179 2.66 -34.90 -13.93
CA LYS A 179 2.30 -35.35 -12.57
C LYS A 179 0.81 -35.66 -12.39
N LEU A 180 -0.02 -35.62 -13.44
CA LEU A 180 -1.47 -35.82 -13.30
C LEU A 180 -1.86 -37.13 -12.60
N GLU A 181 -1.08 -38.19 -12.78
CA GLU A 181 -1.32 -39.45 -12.08
C GLU A 181 -1.02 -39.36 -10.58
N GLU A 182 0.12 -38.78 -10.21
CA GLU A 182 0.51 -38.51 -8.81
C GLU A 182 -0.48 -37.56 -8.14
N PHE A 183 -0.91 -36.52 -8.87
CA PHE A 183 -1.96 -35.62 -8.46
C PHE A 183 -3.22 -36.41 -8.10
N TYR A 184 -3.76 -37.24 -9.01
CA TYR A 184 -4.94 -38.04 -8.69
C TYR A 184 -4.72 -38.91 -7.46
N ASP A 185 -3.58 -39.61 -7.35
CA ASP A 185 -3.30 -40.52 -6.25
C ASP A 185 -3.21 -39.81 -4.90
N ALA A 186 -2.68 -38.58 -4.88
CA ALA A 186 -2.53 -37.76 -3.68
C ALA A 186 -3.81 -37.08 -3.18
N HIS A 187 -4.90 -37.09 -3.96
CA HIS A 187 -6.16 -36.40 -3.65
C HIS A 187 -7.27 -37.36 -3.21
N GLU A 188 -8.34 -36.86 -2.61
CA GLU A 188 -9.52 -37.63 -2.22
C GLU A 188 -10.68 -37.44 -3.21
N ASP A 189 -11.73 -38.25 -3.08
CA ASP A 189 -12.96 -38.06 -3.83
C ASP A 189 -13.59 -36.70 -3.50
N GLY A 190 -13.86 -35.90 -4.53
CA GLY A 190 -14.43 -34.57 -4.37
C GLY A 190 -13.43 -33.42 -4.27
N ASP A 191 -12.12 -33.69 -4.26
CA ASP A 191 -11.09 -32.65 -4.26
C ASP A 191 -11.13 -31.81 -5.54
N PHE A 192 -10.83 -30.51 -5.42
CA PHE A 192 -10.79 -29.58 -6.54
C PHE A 192 -9.62 -28.60 -6.38
N VAL A 193 -8.69 -28.65 -7.34
CA VAL A 193 -7.50 -27.79 -7.38
C VAL A 193 -7.36 -27.18 -8.77
N MET A 194 -7.10 -25.88 -8.83
CA MET A 194 -6.79 -25.18 -10.06
C MET A 194 -5.30 -25.27 -10.39
N THR A 195 -4.96 -25.18 -11.68
CA THR A 195 -3.57 -25.13 -12.16
C THR A 195 -3.40 -24.02 -13.19
N GLY A 196 -2.19 -23.48 -13.30
CA GLY A 196 -1.84 -22.39 -14.20
C GLY A 196 -1.16 -21.23 -13.47
N GLY A 197 -1.35 -20.02 -13.97
CA GLY A 197 -0.62 -18.83 -13.56
C GLY A 197 -0.72 -17.77 -14.66
N ASP A 198 0.38 -17.11 -14.99
CA ASP A 198 0.48 -16.23 -16.16
C ASP A 198 -0.08 -16.93 -17.40
N PHE A 199 -1.03 -16.30 -18.09
CA PHE A 199 -1.76 -16.88 -19.21
C PHE A 199 -0.81 -17.22 -20.38
N GLU A 200 0.30 -16.50 -20.47
CA GLU A 200 1.39 -16.75 -21.40
C GLU A 200 2.05 -18.14 -21.22
N GLY A 201 1.90 -18.73 -20.02
CA GLY A 201 2.47 -20.02 -19.63
C GLY A 201 1.57 -21.24 -19.84
N ILE A 202 0.34 -21.10 -20.34
CA ILE A 202 -0.63 -22.22 -20.45
C ILE A 202 -0.11 -23.40 -21.28
N GLY A 203 0.74 -23.14 -22.28
CA GLY A 203 1.25 -24.17 -23.18
C GLY A 203 0.16 -24.77 -24.09
N ASN A 204 0.37 -26.01 -24.53
CA ASN A 204 -0.61 -26.77 -25.33
C ASN A 204 -1.57 -27.54 -24.42
N VAL A 205 -2.87 -27.37 -24.61
CA VAL A 205 -3.94 -28.01 -23.81
C VAL A 205 -4.18 -29.47 -24.22
N GLN A 206 -3.97 -29.85 -25.49
CA GLN A 206 -4.26 -31.21 -25.99
C GLN A 206 -3.57 -32.32 -25.17
N PRO A 207 -2.27 -32.20 -24.79
CA PRO A 207 -1.63 -33.19 -23.94
C PRO A 207 -2.34 -33.43 -22.59
N PHE A 208 -2.93 -32.40 -21.96
CA PHE A 208 -3.70 -32.59 -20.73
C PHE A 208 -4.94 -33.44 -20.99
N VAL A 209 -5.68 -33.14 -22.07
CA VAL A 209 -6.87 -33.90 -22.47
C VAL A 209 -6.52 -35.36 -22.75
N ASP A 210 -5.47 -35.61 -23.52
CA ASP A 210 -5.02 -36.96 -23.87
C ASP A 210 -4.62 -37.76 -22.63
N LYS A 211 -3.87 -37.13 -21.71
CA LYS A 211 -3.41 -37.79 -20.49
C LYS A 211 -4.56 -38.10 -19.54
N ILE A 212 -5.52 -37.19 -19.38
CA ILE A 212 -6.72 -37.44 -18.56
C ILE A 212 -7.54 -38.59 -19.15
N ALA A 213 -7.72 -38.65 -20.47
CA ALA A 213 -8.41 -39.74 -21.13
C ALA A 213 -7.68 -41.10 -20.98
N GLU A 214 -6.35 -41.10 -21.01
CA GLU A 214 -5.52 -42.28 -20.72
C GLU A 214 -5.73 -42.78 -19.29
N LEU A 215 -5.67 -41.87 -18.31
CA LEU A 215 -5.86 -42.18 -16.89
C LEU A 215 -7.27 -42.70 -16.59
N ALA A 216 -8.30 -42.15 -17.25
CA ALA A 216 -9.67 -42.61 -17.13
C ALA A 216 -9.84 -44.07 -17.54
N LYS A 217 -9.16 -44.53 -18.61
CA LYS A 217 -9.14 -45.95 -19.04
C LYS A 217 -8.52 -46.86 -17.98
N ARG A 218 -7.67 -46.32 -17.11
CA ARG A 218 -7.04 -47.02 -15.96
C ARG A 218 -7.85 -46.87 -14.66
N GLY A 219 -9.05 -46.30 -14.73
CA GLY A 219 -9.94 -46.11 -13.58
C GLY A 219 -9.64 -44.88 -12.71
N LYS A 220 -8.75 -43.98 -13.15
CA LYS A 220 -8.40 -42.74 -12.45
C LYS A 220 -9.14 -41.56 -13.09
N ILE A 221 -10.12 -41.00 -12.39
CA ILE A 221 -11.04 -39.99 -12.95
C ILE A 221 -10.67 -38.60 -12.48
N ILE A 222 -10.18 -37.80 -13.43
CA ILE A 222 -9.95 -36.37 -13.28
C ILE A 222 -10.97 -35.66 -14.17
N GLU A 223 -11.81 -34.80 -13.59
CA GLU A 223 -12.86 -34.08 -14.31
C GLU A 223 -12.61 -32.58 -14.31
N TRP A 224 -12.80 -31.95 -15.46
CA TRP A 224 -12.81 -30.50 -15.59
C TRP A 224 -14.02 -29.88 -14.91
N MET A 225 -13.82 -28.83 -14.13
CA MET A 225 -14.82 -28.24 -13.23
C MET A 225 -14.72 -26.72 -13.20
N THR A 226 -15.85 -26.02 -12.99
CA THR A 226 -15.86 -24.58 -12.65
C THR A 226 -16.26 -24.38 -11.19
N VAL A 227 -15.94 -23.22 -10.60
CA VAL A 227 -16.37 -22.90 -9.23
C VAL A 227 -17.89 -22.99 -9.05
N GLU A 228 -18.68 -22.47 -9.98
CA GLU A 228 -20.15 -22.47 -9.89
C GLU A 228 -20.71 -23.89 -10.02
N ARG A 229 -20.09 -24.71 -10.88
CA ARG A 229 -20.50 -26.11 -11.04
C ARG A 229 -20.16 -26.92 -9.79
N TYR A 230 -18.97 -26.70 -9.22
CA TYR A 230 -18.54 -27.37 -7.99
C TYR A 230 -19.47 -27.04 -6.81
N GLU A 231 -19.79 -25.76 -6.61
CA GLU A 231 -20.70 -25.31 -5.55
C GLU A 231 -22.10 -25.92 -5.69
N ARG A 232 -22.61 -26.05 -6.93
CA ARG A 232 -23.92 -26.61 -7.20
C ARG A 232 -23.98 -28.13 -7.06
N GLU A 233 -22.96 -28.84 -7.54
CA GLU A 233 -22.99 -30.30 -7.69
C GLU A 233 -22.36 -31.02 -6.48
N ILE A 234 -21.35 -30.43 -5.86
CA ILE A 234 -20.55 -31.05 -4.79
C ILE A 234 -20.75 -30.32 -3.45
N GLY A 235 -20.81 -28.99 -3.49
CA GLY A 235 -20.99 -28.12 -2.34
C GLY A 235 -19.73 -27.87 -1.51
N ILE A 236 -19.72 -26.76 -0.78
CA ILE A 236 -18.63 -26.39 0.14
C ILE A 236 -18.96 -26.92 1.53
N LYS A 237 -18.22 -27.95 1.97
CA LYS A 237 -18.49 -28.65 3.23
C LYS A 237 -17.72 -28.07 4.41
N ASP A 238 -16.50 -27.63 4.17
CA ASP A 238 -15.58 -27.22 5.23
C ASP A 238 -15.65 -25.71 5.47
N CYS A 239 -15.56 -25.32 6.75
CA CYS A 239 -15.42 -23.93 7.18
C CYS A 239 -14.27 -23.84 8.17
N PHE A 240 -13.30 -22.97 7.89
CA PHE A 240 -12.13 -22.77 8.73
C PHE A 240 -12.11 -21.36 9.30
N ASP A 241 -11.58 -21.23 10.51
CA ASP A 241 -11.18 -19.94 11.03
C ASP A 241 -10.14 -19.30 10.11
N THR A 242 -10.19 -17.98 10.05
CA THR A 242 -9.39 -17.24 9.08
C THR A 242 -7.89 -17.49 9.30
N PRO A 243 -7.16 -17.92 8.25
CA PRO A 243 -5.73 -18.15 8.36
C PRO A 243 -5.01 -16.83 8.66
N THR A 244 -3.79 -16.92 9.19
CA THR A 244 -2.88 -15.77 9.25
C THR A 244 -2.58 -15.27 7.85
N PRO A 245 -2.10 -14.02 7.67
CA PRO A 245 -1.74 -13.56 6.33
C PRO A 245 -0.77 -14.55 5.66
N PHE A 246 -0.84 -14.71 4.34
CA PHE A 246 0.07 -15.57 3.58
C PHE A 246 0.00 -15.25 2.09
N GLY A 247 1.03 -15.63 1.34
CA GLY A 247 1.15 -15.42 -0.09
C GLY A 247 1.77 -16.63 -0.78
N GLN A 248 2.21 -16.40 -2.02
CA GLN A 248 2.71 -17.45 -2.90
C GLN A 248 4.19 -17.80 -2.72
N ALA A 249 5.01 -16.91 -2.15
CA ALA A 249 6.44 -17.11 -2.06
C ALA A 249 6.83 -17.97 -0.85
N THR A 250 8.06 -18.49 -0.82
CA THR A 250 8.50 -19.42 0.26
C THR A 250 8.57 -18.71 1.60
N GLU A 251 8.90 -17.42 1.57
CA GLU A 251 8.89 -16.49 2.69
C GLU A 251 7.48 -16.05 3.11
N ASP A 252 6.44 -16.27 2.29
CA ASP A 252 5.06 -15.83 2.56
C ASP A 252 4.18 -16.92 3.16
N ARG A 253 4.76 -18.03 3.62
CA ARG A 253 4.01 -19.16 4.19
C ARG A 253 3.40 -18.79 5.53
N ARG A 254 2.29 -19.44 5.92
CA ARG A 254 1.53 -19.14 7.16
C ARG A 254 2.33 -18.93 8.45
N PRO A 255 3.46 -19.64 8.72
CA PRO A 255 4.26 -19.41 9.93
C PRO A 255 5.05 -18.09 9.91
N SER A 256 5.19 -17.44 8.75
CA SER A 256 5.93 -16.19 8.53
C SER A 256 5.27 -15.46 7.35
N PRO A 257 4.23 -14.65 7.54
CA PRO A 257 3.63 -13.86 6.46
C PRO A 257 4.58 -12.73 6.09
N SER A 258 5.58 -13.02 5.27
CA SER A 258 6.59 -12.03 4.93
C SER A 258 5.95 -10.91 4.15
N PHE A 259 5.48 -11.13 2.93
CA PHE A 259 5.23 -10.11 1.91
C PHE A 259 6.30 -9.00 1.84
N SER A 260 7.41 -9.20 2.55
CA SER A 260 8.30 -8.14 3.03
C SER A 260 9.24 -7.76 1.92
N ARG A 261 9.45 -8.67 0.96
CA ARG A 261 10.11 -8.38 -0.30
C ARG A 261 9.44 -7.22 -1.05
N TRP A 262 8.11 -7.13 -1.06
CA TRP A 262 7.35 -6.12 -1.82
C TRP A 262 7.49 -4.70 -1.26
N VAL A 263 8.10 -4.59 -0.08
CA VAL A 263 8.34 -3.34 0.67
C VAL A 263 9.78 -3.30 1.17
N GLY A 264 10.67 -4.12 0.57
CA GLY A 264 12.00 -4.40 1.07
C GLY A 264 13.13 -3.96 0.15
N ASP A 265 12.88 -3.76 -1.15
CA ASP A 265 13.92 -3.32 -2.08
C ASP A 265 14.25 -1.82 -1.93
N PRO A 266 15.51 -1.41 -2.21
CA PRO A 266 15.95 -0.02 -2.06
C PRO A 266 15.06 1.00 -2.75
N GLU A 267 14.56 0.67 -3.93
CA GLU A 267 13.74 1.58 -4.72
C GLU A 267 12.26 1.41 -4.49
N ASP A 268 11.84 0.25 -4.01
CA ASP A 268 10.49 0.06 -3.49
C ASP A 268 10.26 1.01 -2.33
N VAL A 269 11.24 1.18 -1.43
CA VAL A 269 11.16 2.18 -0.35
C VAL A 269 10.85 3.58 -0.88
N ILE A 270 11.49 4.00 -1.98
CA ILE A 270 11.24 5.31 -2.61
C ILE A 270 9.84 5.36 -3.22
N TRP A 271 9.47 4.32 -3.97
CA TRP A 271 8.17 4.21 -4.61
C TRP A 271 7.02 4.21 -3.58
N HIS A 272 7.17 3.47 -2.46
CA HIS A 272 6.22 3.43 -1.36
C HIS A 272 6.03 4.79 -0.71
N GLY A 273 7.09 5.60 -0.61
CA GLY A 273 6.99 6.99 -0.17
C GLY A 273 6.11 7.83 -1.09
N HIS A 274 6.24 7.67 -2.41
CA HIS A 274 5.34 8.31 -3.38
C HIS A 274 3.91 7.76 -3.29
N ALA A 275 3.75 6.45 -3.13
CA ALA A 275 2.45 5.79 -3.06
C ALA A 275 1.63 6.30 -1.87
N VAL A 276 2.22 6.28 -0.67
CA VAL A 276 1.59 6.77 0.55
C VAL A 276 1.23 8.25 0.47
N THR A 277 2.14 9.07 -0.09
CA THR A 277 1.89 10.50 -0.28
C THR A 277 0.69 10.73 -1.20
N ALA A 278 0.58 9.97 -2.30
CA ALA A 278 -0.52 10.07 -3.24
C ALA A 278 -1.85 9.61 -2.62
N MET A 279 -1.86 8.48 -1.91
CA MET A 279 -3.03 7.96 -1.20
C MET A 279 -3.58 8.96 -0.18
N GLU A 280 -2.72 9.51 0.68
CA GLU A 280 -3.11 10.53 1.67
C GLU A 280 -3.58 11.84 1.00
N ALA A 281 -2.94 12.27 -0.09
CA ALA A 281 -3.35 13.47 -0.82
C ALA A 281 -4.75 13.30 -1.43
N VAL A 282 -5.02 12.16 -2.06
CA VAL A 282 -6.33 11.83 -2.65
C VAL A 282 -7.41 11.73 -1.57
N ARG A 283 -7.12 11.08 -0.44
CA ARG A 283 -8.03 11.03 0.72
C ARG A 283 -8.37 12.42 1.25
N ALA A 284 -7.35 13.28 1.42
CA ALA A 284 -7.54 14.67 1.86
C ALA A 284 -8.30 15.52 0.83
N ALA A 285 -8.16 15.24 -0.47
CA ALA A 285 -8.92 15.89 -1.52
C ALA A 285 -10.39 15.42 -1.55
N GLY A 286 -10.66 14.15 -1.23
CA GLY A 286 -12.00 13.64 -0.94
C GLY A 286 -12.66 14.37 0.23
N PHE A 287 -11.92 14.60 1.33
CA PHE A 287 -12.37 15.44 2.45
C PHE A 287 -12.73 16.85 1.98
N ALA A 288 -11.86 17.47 1.18
CA ALA A 288 -12.07 18.82 0.64
C ALA A 288 -13.35 18.91 -0.22
N ALA A 289 -13.61 17.93 -1.10
CA ALA A 289 -14.83 17.88 -1.90
C ALA A 289 -16.10 17.65 -1.04
N ALA A 290 -16.03 16.76 -0.05
CA ALA A 290 -17.12 16.51 0.87
C ALA A 290 -17.48 17.76 1.70
N VAL A 291 -16.48 18.44 2.26
CA VAL A 291 -16.65 19.72 2.97
C VAL A 291 -17.29 20.76 2.06
N ALA A 292 -16.80 20.92 0.83
CA ALA A 292 -17.32 21.90 -0.10
C ALA A 292 -18.80 21.66 -0.43
N LYS A 293 -19.21 20.39 -0.57
CA LYS A 293 -20.60 20.01 -0.76
C LYS A 293 -21.46 20.30 0.48
N VAL A 294 -21.03 19.84 1.66
CA VAL A 294 -21.75 20.00 2.93
C VAL A 294 -21.96 21.48 3.28
N HIS A 295 -20.95 22.30 3.05
CA HIS A 295 -20.96 23.74 3.38
C HIS A 295 -21.35 24.66 2.23
N ARG A 296 -21.63 24.10 1.04
CA ARG A 296 -21.99 24.86 -0.18
C ARG A 296 -20.92 25.90 -0.54
N LEU A 297 -19.66 25.48 -0.53
CA LEU A 297 -18.50 26.35 -0.80
C LEU A 297 -18.21 26.54 -2.31
N GLY A 298 -18.98 25.88 -3.17
CA GLY A 298 -18.77 25.89 -4.62
C GLY A 298 -18.14 24.59 -5.13
N ALA A 299 -17.77 24.59 -6.41
CA ALA A 299 -17.14 23.43 -7.05
C ALA A 299 -15.65 23.37 -6.68
N VAL A 300 -15.25 22.26 -6.06
CA VAL A 300 -13.87 21.97 -5.68
C VAL A 300 -13.28 20.88 -6.55
N ASP A 301 -14.02 19.77 -6.70
CA ASP A 301 -13.77 18.81 -7.76
C ASP A 301 -14.42 19.35 -9.03
N VAL A 302 -13.60 19.83 -9.97
CA VAL A 302 -14.03 20.48 -11.20
C VAL A 302 -13.64 19.63 -12.41
N PRO A 303 -14.30 19.82 -13.58
CA PRO A 303 -13.86 19.20 -14.82
C PRO A 303 -12.42 19.57 -15.16
N LEU A 304 -11.69 18.66 -15.80
CA LEU A 304 -10.27 18.89 -16.15
C LEU A 304 -10.06 20.10 -17.05
N SER A 305 -11.04 20.49 -17.88
CA SER A 305 -10.98 21.71 -18.70
C SER A 305 -10.88 23.00 -17.87
N ALA A 306 -11.26 22.95 -16.59
CA ALA A 306 -11.16 24.06 -15.65
C ALA A 306 -9.98 23.94 -14.69
N ALA A 307 -9.17 22.88 -14.80
CA ALA A 307 -7.98 22.68 -13.98
C ALA A 307 -6.87 23.67 -14.37
N TRP A 308 -6.07 24.09 -13.38
CA TRP A 308 -4.88 24.94 -13.63
C TRP A 308 -3.57 24.22 -13.28
N THR A 309 -3.64 23.03 -12.71
CA THR A 309 -2.46 22.21 -12.42
C THR A 309 -1.84 21.70 -13.69
N THR A 310 -0.57 22.03 -13.88
CA THR A 310 0.28 21.37 -14.85
C THR A 310 0.74 20.04 -14.27
N ALA A 311 0.28 18.93 -14.85
CA ALA A 311 0.79 17.61 -14.50
C ALA A 311 2.31 17.55 -14.78
N PRO A 312 3.11 16.88 -13.92
CA PRO A 312 4.49 16.55 -14.26
C PRO A 312 4.55 15.82 -15.60
N ASP A 313 5.50 16.21 -16.46
CA ASP A 313 5.74 15.48 -17.70
C ASP A 313 6.24 14.07 -17.38
N ASN A 314 5.62 13.07 -18.01
CA ASN A 314 6.00 11.68 -17.87
C ASN A 314 6.55 11.18 -19.19
N VAL A 315 7.88 11.29 -19.32
CA VAL A 315 8.62 10.90 -20.53
C VAL A 315 8.38 9.46 -20.97
N TRP A 316 7.83 8.61 -20.10
CA TRP A 316 7.55 7.20 -20.36
C TRP A 316 6.12 6.90 -20.83
N ASP A 317 5.22 7.90 -20.94
CA ASP A 317 3.82 7.69 -21.35
C ASP A 317 3.71 7.06 -22.74
N HIS A 318 4.68 7.32 -23.63
CA HIS A 318 4.71 6.69 -24.95
C HIS A 318 5.08 5.20 -24.89
N HIS A 319 5.67 4.70 -23.81
CA HIS A 319 6.09 3.31 -23.63
C HIS A 319 5.16 2.49 -22.72
N PHE A 320 4.38 3.13 -21.85
CA PHE A 320 3.53 2.44 -20.87
C PHE A 320 2.10 2.99 -20.82
N GLU A 321 1.19 2.25 -20.21
CA GLU A 321 -0.23 2.59 -20.15
C GLU A 321 -0.44 3.87 -19.34
N GLU A 322 -1.10 4.85 -19.95
CA GLU A 322 -1.41 6.14 -19.34
C GLU A 322 -2.91 6.45 -19.37
N VAL A 323 -3.35 7.31 -18.45
CA VAL A 323 -4.78 7.56 -18.17
C VAL A 323 -5.56 8.10 -19.38
N THR A 324 -4.92 8.86 -20.27
CA THR A 324 -5.61 9.45 -21.43
C THR A 324 -5.90 8.43 -22.52
N GLU A 325 -5.24 7.28 -22.49
CA GLU A 325 -5.61 6.14 -23.31
C GLU A 325 -6.94 5.54 -22.88
N PHE A 326 -7.45 5.79 -21.66
CA PHE A 326 -8.65 5.13 -21.13
C PHE A 326 -9.64 6.11 -20.45
N PRO A 327 -10.15 7.14 -21.16
CA PRO A 327 -11.10 8.13 -20.61
C PRO A 327 -12.43 7.52 -20.12
N GLU A 328 -12.80 6.33 -20.60
CA GLU A 328 -13.96 5.58 -20.14
C GLU A 328 -13.85 5.15 -18.67
N THR A 329 -12.63 4.92 -18.16
CA THR A 329 -12.39 4.62 -16.74
C THR A 329 -12.95 5.74 -15.86
N GLU A 330 -12.60 6.98 -16.22
CA GLU A 330 -13.01 8.17 -15.49
C GLU A 330 -14.50 8.46 -15.65
N SER A 331 -14.96 8.55 -16.90
CA SER A 331 -16.35 8.92 -17.19
C SER A 331 -17.37 7.91 -16.66
N LYS A 332 -17.07 6.60 -16.66
CA LYS A 332 -18.05 5.58 -16.25
C LYS A 332 -17.93 5.12 -14.81
N TYR A 333 -16.71 4.97 -14.29
CA TYR A 333 -16.48 4.23 -13.05
C TYR A 333 -15.94 5.07 -11.88
N LEU A 334 -15.27 6.19 -12.17
CA LEU A 334 -14.66 7.05 -11.14
C LEU A 334 -15.40 8.38 -10.94
N SER A 335 -15.98 8.95 -11.99
CA SER A 335 -16.74 10.21 -11.90
C SER A 335 -18.22 9.96 -11.64
N LEU A 336 -18.87 10.88 -10.92
CA LEU A 336 -20.32 10.86 -10.75
C LEU A 336 -21.09 11.46 -11.93
N GLY A 337 -20.45 12.40 -12.64
CA GLY A 337 -21.07 13.24 -13.66
C GLY A 337 -20.94 12.74 -15.09
N GLY A 338 -20.23 11.63 -15.32
CA GLY A 338 -19.98 11.15 -16.69
C GLY A 338 -18.80 11.85 -17.38
N GLU A 339 -18.07 12.73 -16.69
CA GLU A 339 -16.96 13.50 -17.23
C GLU A 339 -15.74 13.44 -16.30
N ALA A 340 -14.54 13.58 -16.87
CA ALA A 340 -13.31 13.57 -16.10
C ALA A 340 -13.15 14.84 -15.25
N THR A 341 -12.93 14.64 -13.95
CA THR A 341 -12.69 15.68 -12.95
C THR A 341 -11.27 15.58 -12.37
N LEU A 342 -10.87 16.57 -11.57
CA LEU A 342 -9.61 16.54 -10.82
C LEU A 342 -9.48 15.25 -9.99
N LEU A 343 -10.52 14.90 -9.21
CA LEU A 343 -10.49 13.72 -8.35
C LEU A 343 -10.57 12.43 -9.14
N SER A 344 -11.38 12.34 -10.20
CA SER A 344 -11.45 11.11 -10.99
C SER A 344 -10.11 10.82 -11.67
N ARG A 345 -9.44 11.85 -12.20
CA ARG A 345 -8.09 11.74 -12.79
C ARG A 345 -7.03 11.43 -11.74
N ALA A 346 -7.11 12.03 -10.55
CA ALA A 346 -6.18 11.72 -9.46
C ALA A 346 -6.32 10.26 -9.02
N TRP A 347 -7.54 9.75 -8.87
CA TRP A 347 -7.81 8.34 -8.59
C TRP A 347 -7.28 7.44 -9.71
N HIS A 348 -7.52 7.78 -10.98
CA HIS A 348 -7.06 6.98 -12.11
C HIS A 348 -5.52 6.90 -12.15
N GLN A 349 -4.83 8.03 -11.94
CA GLN A 349 -3.37 8.06 -11.84
C GLN A 349 -2.86 7.24 -10.64
N LEU A 350 -3.55 7.31 -9.49
CA LEU A 350 -3.21 6.56 -8.29
C LEU A 350 -3.30 5.04 -8.51
N ILE A 351 -4.44 4.54 -8.99
CA ILE A 351 -4.64 3.09 -9.18
C ILE A 351 -3.76 2.51 -10.30
N ILE A 352 -3.32 3.33 -11.27
CA ILE A 352 -2.28 2.97 -12.22
C ILE A 352 -0.90 2.94 -11.55
N GLY A 353 -0.62 3.94 -10.71
CA GLY A 353 0.64 4.07 -9.98
C GLY A 353 0.94 2.94 -9.00
N LEU A 354 -0.10 2.32 -8.42
CA LEU A 354 -0.02 1.25 -7.40
C LEU A 354 0.23 -0.17 -7.93
N ASN A 355 0.46 -0.35 -9.24
CA ASN A 355 0.71 -1.66 -9.87
C ASN A 355 1.79 -2.48 -9.13
N SER A 356 1.50 -3.76 -8.83
CA SER A 356 2.39 -4.66 -8.07
C SER A 356 3.74 -4.75 -8.74
N ASP A 357 3.75 -4.93 -10.05
CA ASP A 357 4.94 -5.17 -10.86
C ASP A 357 5.89 -3.95 -10.92
N SER A 358 5.52 -2.84 -10.29
CA SER A 358 6.40 -1.69 -10.08
C SER A 358 7.21 -1.78 -8.79
N SER A 359 6.98 -2.82 -7.99
CA SER A 359 7.63 -3.18 -6.73
C SER A 359 7.85 -4.70 -6.60
N GLY A 360 8.83 -5.18 -5.84
CA GLY A 360 8.93 -6.56 -5.31
C GLY A 360 9.08 -7.77 -6.24
N TRP A 361 8.85 -7.65 -7.57
CA TRP A 361 9.00 -8.76 -8.52
C TRP A 361 10.21 -8.59 -9.44
N PHE A 362 10.05 -8.14 -10.69
CA PHE A 362 11.18 -7.80 -11.58
C PHE A 362 10.95 -6.44 -12.25
N PRO A 363 10.71 -5.37 -11.47
CA PRO A 363 10.28 -4.11 -12.02
C PRO A 363 11.33 -3.54 -12.98
N TRP A 364 11.03 -3.40 -14.27
CA TRP A 364 11.95 -2.71 -15.17
C TRP A 364 12.05 -1.24 -14.76
N THR A 365 13.26 -0.71 -14.53
CA THR A 365 13.46 0.65 -13.96
C THR A 365 12.63 1.76 -14.63
N PRO A 366 12.49 1.81 -15.98
CA PRO A 366 11.59 2.75 -16.64
C PRO A 366 10.12 2.66 -16.19
N ARG A 367 9.61 1.45 -15.91
CA ARG A 367 8.26 1.20 -15.41
C ARG A 367 8.07 1.79 -14.01
N THR A 368 8.98 1.50 -13.08
CA THR A 368 8.93 2.09 -11.73
C THR A 368 8.94 3.61 -11.80
N ARG A 369 9.80 4.20 -12.63
CA ARG A 369 9.86 5.66 -12.83
C ARG A 369 8.55 6.22 -13.40
N HIS A 370 7.97 5.56 -14.40
CA HIS A 370 6.66 5.92 -14.94
C HIS A 370 5.57 5.92 -13.85
N ARG A 371 5.52 4.88 -13.01
CA ARG A 371 4.54 4.81 -11.91
C ARG A 371 4.79 5.87 -10.83
N SER A 372 6.04 6.15 -10.48
CA SER A 372 6.37 7.24 -9.56
C SER A 372 5.89 8.61 -10.07
N VAL A 373 5.97 8.86 -11.39
CA VAL A 373 5.43 10.10 -11.98
C VAL A 373 3.89 10.10 -11.99
N ALA A 374 3.24 8.96 -12.23
CA ALA A 374 1.78 8.82 -12.08
C ALA A 374 1.32 9.17 -10.65
N LEU A 375 1.99 8.64 -9.62
CA LEU A 375 1.71 8.93 -8.20
C LEU A 375 1.93 10.42 -7.86
N ARG A 376 2.99 11.04 -8.39
CA ARG A 376 3.22 12.49 -8.25
C ARG A 376 2.14 13.32 -8.95
N THR A 377 1.65 12.85 -10.10
CA THR A 377 0.55 13.50 -10.83
C THR A 377 -0.76 13.42 -10.04
N ALA A 378 -1.08 12.25 -9.46
CA ALA A 378 -2.22 12.09 -8.56
C ALA A 378 -2.15 13.08 -7.39
N THR A 379 -0.97 13.21 -6.77
CA THR A 379 -0.72 14.16 -5.69
C THR A 379 -0.98 15.61 -6.13
N ALA A 380 -0.46 16.01 -7.29
CA ALA A 380 -0.61 17.38 -7.81
C ALA A 380 -2.08 17.75 -8.10
N LEU A 381 -2.84 16.84 -8.71
CA LEU A 381 -4.26 17.06 -9.00
C LEU A 381 -5.12 17.08 -7.73
N ALA A 382 -4.86 16.16 -6.80
CA ALA A 382 -5.50 16.15 -5.49
C ALA A 382 -5.23 17.46 -4.72
N ARG A 383 -4.01 17.98 -4.84
CA ARG A 383 -3.60 19.24 -4.23
C ARG A 383 -4.40 20.43 -4.76
N GLU A 384 -4.75 20.47 -6.05
CA GLU A 384 -5.59 21.54 -6.58
C GLU A 384 -6.97 21.58 -5.93
N ALA A 385 -7.63 20.43 -5.77
CA ALA A 385 -8.90 20.35 -5.08
C ALA A 385 -8.78 20.84 -3.62
N GLN A 386 -7.71 20.48 -2.93
CA GLN A 386 -7.44 21.01 -1.59
C GLN A 386 -7.28 22.54 -1.61
N VAL A 387 -6.55 23.10 -2.59
CA VAL A 387 -6.35 24.56 -2.76
C VAL A 387 -7.68 25.28 -3.00
N ARG A 388 -8.51 24.78 -3.92
CA ARG A 388 -9.86 25.34 -4.20
C ARG A 388 -10.71 25.38 -2.93
N CYS A 389 -10.71 24.30 -2.15
CA CYS A 389 -11.44 24.24 -0.88
C CYS A 389 -10.90 25.24 0.14
N ALA A 390 -9.58 25.29 0.34
CA ALA A 390 -8.96 26.24 1.26
C ALA A 390 -9.23 27.70 0.89
N GLN A 391 -9.19 28.05 -0.40
CA GLN A 391 -9.55 29.39 -0.89
C GLN A 391 -11.03 29.71 -0.63
N ALA A 392 -11.93 28.74 -0.85
CA ALA A 392 -13.35 28.93 -0.59
C ALA A 392 -13.66 29.08 0.92
N ILE A 393 -12.96 28.34 1.78
CA ILE A 393 -13.00 28.53 3.24
C ILE A 393 -12.45 29.92 3.60
N ALA A 394 -11.28 30.28 3.07
CA ALA A 394 -10.63 31.57 3.33
C ALA A 394 -11.54 32.75 3.01
N ALA A 395 -12.30 32.69 1.91
CA ALA A 395 -13.28 33.71 1.54
C ALA A 395 -14.41 33.89 2.58
N LYS A 396 -14.72 32.86 3.37
CA LYS A 396 -15.73 32.90 4.45
C LYS A 396 -15.16 33.39 5.79
N LEU A 397 -13.84 33.45 5.95
CA LEU A 397 -13.21 33.88 7.20
C LEU A 397 -13.45 35.37 7.48
N SER A 398 -13.52 35.73 8.75
CA SER A 398 -13.43 37.14 9.18
C SER A 398 -11.99 37.62 9.09
N LYS A 399 -11.74 38.68 8.31
CA LYS A 399 -10.43 39.37 8.25
C LYS A 399 -10.22 40.42 9.34
N ARG A 400 -11.25 40.75 10.15
CA ARG A 400 -11.09 41.79 11.18
C ARG A 400 -9.96 41.38 12.13
N SER A 401 -9.01 42.31 12.33
CA SER A 401 -7.91 42.25 13.32
C SER A 401 -6.84 41.15 13.15
N LEU A 402 -6.55 40.67 11.93
CA LEU A 402 -5.43 39.73 11.72
C LEU A 402 -4.11 40.49 11.45
N PRO A 403 -3.04 40.34 12.27
CA PRO A 403 -1.82 41.15 12.20
C PRO A 403 -0.70 40.55 11.32
N ALA A 404 -0.91 39.39 10.70
CA ALA A 404 0.11 38.71 9.87
C ALA A 404 0.15 39.24 8.42
N THR A 405 1.31 39.09 7.76
CA THR A 405 1.54 39.56 6.38
C THR A 405 1.02 38.56 5.35
N GLU A 406 1.18 37.27 5.65
CA GLU A 406 0.71 36.16 4.84
C GLU A 406 -0.04 35.16 5.73
N PHE A 407 -0.88 34.33 5.12
CA PHE A 407 -1.67 33.34 5.85
C PHE A 407 -1.61 31.97 5.19
N VAL A 408 -1.58 30.95 6.03
CA VAL A 408 -1.61 29.55 5.62
C VAL A 408 -2.78 28.89 6.32
N LEU A 409 -3.60 28.17 5.57
CA LEU A 409 -4.72 27.40 6.09
C LEU A 409 -4.30 25.93 6.19
N ALA A 410 -4.26 25.42 7.43
CA ALA A 410 -4.05 24.02 7.72
C ALA A 410 -5.39 23.29 7.67
N LEU A 411 -5.56 22.39 6.69
CA LEU A 411 -6.73 21.51 6.60
C LEU A 411 -6.45 20.23 7.39
N ASN A 412 -7.38 19.85 8.27
CA ASN A 412 -7.27 18.63 9.04
C ASN A 412 -8.31 17.58 8.58
N PRO A 413 -7.93 16.57 7.78
CA PRO A 413 -8.83 15.49 7.35
C PRO A 413 -8.93 14.34 8.36
N GLY A 414 -8.56 14.55 9.63
CA GLY A 414 -8.58 13.53 10.69
C GLY A 414 -9.13 14.06 12.03
N PRO A 415 -9.12 13.23 13.09
CA PRO A 415 -9.49 13.65 14.44
C PRO A 415 -8.64 14.83 14.95
N ALA A 416 -9.09 15.43 16.06
CA ALA A 416 -8.34 16.49 16.72
C ALA A 416 -6.98 15.96 17.16
N ARG A 417 -5.91 16.72 16.87
CA ARG A 417 -4.54 16.34 17.24
C ARG A 417 -3.60 17.54 17.17
N THR A 418 -2.47 17.41 17.84
CA THR A 418 -1.31 18.29 17.67
C THR A 418 -0.40 17.71 16.61
N VAL A 419 0.08 18.55 15.69
CA VAL A 419 0.98 18.17 14.60
C VAL A 419 2.13 19.15 14.49
N ASP A 420 3.27 18.65 14.00
CA ASP A 420 4.37 19.49 13.55
C ASP A 420 4.16 19.79 12.07
N VAL A 421 4.09 21.08 11.71
CA VAL A 421 3.85 21.58 10.36
C VAL A 421 5.04 22.40 9.89
N ALA A 422 5.31 22.39 8.59
CA ALA A 422 6.38 23.16 7.97
C ALA A 422 5.92 23.76 6.65
N VAL A 423 6.27 25.03 6.40
CA VAL A 423 5.94 25.77 5.18
C VAL A 423 7.23 26.36 4.62
N ASP A 424 7.50 26.12 3.34
CA ASP A 424 8.60 26.76 2.63
C ASP A 424 8.28 28.25 2.42
N THR A 425 9.25 29.12 2.69
CA THR A 425 9.11 30.57 2.58
C THR A 425 10.20 31.18 1.70
N ALA A 426 9.94 32.33 1.08
CA ALA A 426 10.93 33.00 0.23
C ALA A 426 11.99 33.75 1.04
N CYS A 427 11.69 34.07 2.30
CA CYS A 427 12.55 34.80 3.22
C CYS A 427 12.28 34.35 4.67
N PRO A 428 13.06 34.83 5.65
CA PRO A 428 12.89 34.47 7.06
C PRO A 428 11.50 34.87 7.58
N MET A 429 10.67 33.88 7.88
CA MET A 429 9.30 34.04 8.34
C MET A 429 9.03 33.03 9.46
N THR A 430 8.24 33.42 10.46
CA THR A 430 7.79 32.54 11.54
C THR A 430 6.28 32.33 11.48
N LEU A 431 5.84 31.14 11.87
CA LEU A 431 4.43 30.81 12.02
C LEU A 431 3.90 31.31 13.36
N VAL A 432 2.74 31.95 13.33
CA VAL A 432 1.99 32.44 14.49
C VAL A 432 0.52 32.02 14.38
N ALA A 433 -0.22 32.13 15.49
CA ALA A 433 -1.66 32.02 15.44
C ALA A 433 -2.26 33.16 14.58
N ALA A 434 -3.49 32.97 14.08
CA ALA A 434 -4.13 33.95 13.21
C ALA A 434 -4.28 35.35 13.84
N ASP A 435 -4.46 35.44 15.15
CA ASP A 435 -4.53 36.68 15.92
C ASP A 435 -3.15 37.28 16.25
N GLY A 436 -2.08 36.63 15.79
CA GLY A 436 -0.69 37.02 16.03
C GLY A 436 -0.08 36.49 17.32
N ALA A 437 -0.82 35.69 18.10
CA ALA A 437 -0.28 35.08 19.30
C ALA A 437 0.89 34.12 18.95
N PRO A 438 1.98 34.10 19.76
CA PRO A 438 3.09 33.19 19.53
C PRO A 438 2.65 31.73 19.56
N THR A 439 3.21 30.93 18.66
CA THR A 439 3.13 29.45 18.70
C THR A 439 4.54 28.88 18.80
N PRO A 440 4.75 27.70 19.40
CA PRO A 440 6.05 27.04 19.35
C PRO A 440 6.47 26.84 17.89
N ALA A 441 7.44 27.64 17.44
CA ALA A 441 7.81 27.77 16.04
C ALA A 441 9.32 27.86 15.88
N ALA A 442 9.79 27.45 14.71
CA ALA A 442 11.18 27.50 14.29
C ALA A 442 11.25 28.13 12.91
N THR A 443 12.23 29.00 12.69
CA THR A 443 12.54 29.53 11.35
C THR A 443 13.89 29.01 10.94
N LEU A 444 13.92 28.19 9.89
CA LEU A 444 15.11 27.45 9.48
C LEU A 444 15.59 27.93 8.12
N CYS A 445 16.92 27.97 7.95
CA CYS A 445 17.55 28.07 6.64
C CYS A 445 18.42 26.84 6.45
N LEU A 446 18.03 25.95 5.54
CA LEU A 446 18.77 24.73 5.21
C LEU A 446 19.04 24.73 3.71
N GLU A 447 20.31 24.57 3.31
CA GLU A 447 20.73 24.54 1.91
C GLU A 447 20.23 25.75 1.08
N GLY A 448 20.13 26.92 1.72
CA GLY A 448 19.66 28.15 1.08
C GLY A 448 18.13 28.25 0.93
N LYS A 449 17.34 27.32 1.50
CA LYS A 449 15.88 27.38 1.53
C LYS A 449 15.38 27.76 2.91
N TRP A 450 14.45 28.71 2.97
CA TRP A 450 13.79 29.09 4.22
C TRP A 450 12.55 28.23 4.45
N SER A 451 12.37 27.79 5.69
CA SER A 451 11.13 27.15 6.14
C SER A 451 10.70 27.66 7.50
N ALA A 452 9.38 27.85 7.65
CA ALA A 452 8.73 28.18 8.90
C ALA A 452 8.02 26.92 9.42
N SER A 453 8.43 26.43 10.57
CA SER A 453 7.86 25.24 11.20
C SER A 453 7.16 25.60 12.51
N ALA A 454 6.10 24.90 12.87
CA ALA A 454 5.41 25.09 14.15
C ALA A 454 4.72 23.82 14.65
N ARG A 455 4.53 23.74 15.96
CA ARG A 455 3.67 22.72 16.59
C ARG A 455 2.28 23.30 16.81
N VAL A 456 1.28 22.70 16.18
CA VAL A 456 -0.07 23.27 16.06
C VAL A 456 -1.13 22.24 16.46
N ALA A 457 -1.99 22.62 17.41
CA ALA A 457 -3.23 21.90 17.69
C ALA A 457 -4.28 22.22 16.61
N LEU A 458 -4.84 21.17 15.99
CA LEU A 458 -5.83 21.26 14.92
C LEU A 458 -7.19 20.69 15.38
N PRO A 459 -8.31 21.33 15.00
CA PRO A 459 -9.64 20.83 15.32
C PRO A 459 -9.96 19.56 14.51
N ALA A 460 -10.82 18.69 15.03
CA ALA A 460 -11.23 17.48 14.32
C ALA A 460 -11.95 17.83 13.01
N TYR A 461 -11.57 17.17 11.91
CA TYR A 461 -12.19 17.26 10.58
C TYR A 461 -12.54 18.71 10.20
N GLY A 462 -11.54 19.58 10.25
CA GLY A 462 -11.72 21.04 10.26
C GLY A 462 -10.55 21.78 9.63
N TYR A 463 -10.38 23.04 10.04
CA TYR A 463 -9.24 23.86 9.63
C TYR A 463 -8.75 24.78 10.74
N LYS A 464 -7.51 25.25 10.59
CA LYS A 464 -6.94 26.33 11.37
C LYS A 464 -6.17 27.30 10.47
N LEU A 465 -6.43 28.58 10.61
CA LEU A 465 -5.67 29.65 9.96
C LEU A 465 -4.43 29.96 10.79
N LEU A 466 -3.28 29.98 10.14
CA LEU A 466 -1.99 30.37 10.69
C LEU A 466 -1.53 31.64 9.99
N GLY A 467 -0.89 32.54 10.74
CA GLY A 467 -0.23 33.71 10.20
C GLY A 467 1.25 33.44 9.95
N LEU A 468 1.81 34.06 8.91
CA LEU A 468 3.24 34.19 8.70
C LEU A 468 3.64 35.63 8.95
N ARG A 469 4.72 35.82 9.72
CA ARG A 469 5.30 37.14 10.01
C ARG A 469 6.79 37.11 9.75
N SER A 470 7.31 38.17 9.15
CA SER A 470 8.76 38.34 9.03
C SER A 470 9.40 38.30 10.41
N THR A 471 10.51 37.60 10.50
CA THR A 471 11.26 37.45 11.74
C THR A 471 12.74 37.66 11.48
N GLN A 472 13.45 38.16 12.49
CA GLN A 472 14.91 38.13 12.55
C GLN A 472 15.41 36.99 13.45
N ASP A 473 14.51 36.36 14.21
CA ASP A 473 14.81 35.21 15.06
C ASP A 473 14.92 33.95 14.21
N ILE A 474 16.11 33.75 13.65
CA ILE A 474 16.46 32.58 12.88
C ILE A 474 16.95 31.50 13.84
N THR A 475 16.33 30.33 13.78
CA THR A 475 16.75 29.17 14.56
C THR A 475 18.00 28.58 13.93
N VAL A 476 19.14 28.81 14.57
CA VAL A 476 20.40 28.16 14.20
C VAL A 476 20.42 26.77 14.82
N LEU A 477 20.38 25.76 13.95
CA LEU A 477 20.32 24.35 14.33
C LEU A 477 21.72 23.72 14.27
N ASP A 478 22.58 24.11 15.21
CA ASP A 478 23.96 23.62 15.26
C ASP A 478 24.08 22.28 15.98
N TRP A 479 24.78 21.37 15.31
CA TRP A 479 25.22 20.12 15.92
C TRP A 479 26.44 20.38 16.80
N GLN A 480 26.36 19.94 18.06
CA GLN A 480 27.43 20.02 19.04
C GLN A 480 27.91 18.62 19.39
N SER A 481 29.16 18.49 19.84
CA SER A 481 29.64 17.21 20.37
C SER A 481 28.81 16.81 21.59
N GLY A 482 28.29 15.59 21.60
CA GLY A 482 27.49 15.06 22.69
C GLY A 482 26.97 13.67 22.34
N ALA A 483 26.77 12.84 23.36
CA ALA A 483 26.37 11.45 23.19
C ALA A 483 25.01 11.12 23.82
N ALA A 484 24.33 12.11 24.42
CA ALA A 484 23.07 11.90 25.11
C ALA A 484 22.17 13.14 25.03
N VAL A 485 20.86 12.91 24.94
CA VAL A 485 19.81 13.92 25.05
C VAL A 485 18.66 13.41 25.91
N ALA A 486 17.97 14.32 26.59
CA ALA A 486 16.77 14.01 27.36
C ALA A 486 15.74 15.15 27.25
N GLY A 487 14.46 14.79 27.18
CA GLY A 487 13.35 15.73 27.10
C GLY A 487 12.00 15.01 27.18
N HIS A 488 11.01 15.64 27.79
CA HIS A 488 9.62 15.12 27.85
C HIS A 488 9.48 13.65 28.31
N GLY A 489 10.29 13.24 29.30
CA GLY A 489 10.27 11.87 29.84
C GLY A 489 11.02 10.83 29.00
N TRP A 490 11.52 11.21 27.83
CA TRP A 490 12.37 10.40 26.98
C TRP A 490 13.84 10.79 27.13
N ALA A 491 14.72 9.82 26.94
CA ALA A 491 16.15 10.05 26.70
C ALA A 491 16.65 9.16 25.56
N ALA A 492 17.67 9.64 24.86
CA ALA A 492 18.41 8.87 23.87
C ALA A 492 19.90 9.06 24.13
N ASP A 493 20.66 7.97 24.24
CA ASP A 493 22.09 8.04 24.52
C ASP A 493 22.89 6.90 23.85
N LEU A 494 24.14 7.20 23.51
CA LEU A 494 25.15 6.22 23.13
C LEU A 494 26.27 6.22 24.19
N THR A 495 26.28 5.21 25.05
CA THR A 495 27.26 5.05 26.13
C THR A 495 27.89 3.67 26.06
N ASP A 496 29.21 3.57 26.21
CA ASP A 496 29.98 2.31 26.18
C ASP A 496 29.71 1.44 24.93
N GLY A 497 29.47 2.08 23.79
CA GLY A 497 29.17 1.41 22.52
C GLY A 497 27.78 0.79 22.45
N ARG A 498 26.85 1.20 23.33
CA ARG A 498 25.45 0.77 23.34
C ARG A 498 24.54 1.97 23.20
N LEU A 499 23.60 1.89 22.25
CA LEU A 499 22.64 2.92 21.95
C LEU A 499 21.30 2.57 22.61
N HIS A 500 20.79 3.47 23.43
CA HIS A 500 19.57 3.26 24.19
C HIS A 500 18.57 4.40 23.97
N LEU A 501 17.30 4.02 23.93
CA LEU A 501 16.15 4.91 24.06
C LEU A 501 15.45 4.58 25.37
N VAL A 502 15.37 5.54 26.29
CA VAL A 502 14.84 5.33 27.64
C VAL A 502 13.54 6.10 27.81
N LYS A 503 12.50 5.43 28.30
CA LYS A 503 11.24 6.05 28.72
C LYS A 503 10.88 5.58 30.12
N ASP A 504 10.70 6.53 31.03
CA ASP A 504 10.28 6.28 32.42
C ASP A 504 11.17 5.24 33.15
N GLY A 505 12.46 5.20 32.82
CA GLY A 505 13.45 4.29 33.42
C GLY A 505 13.59 2.92 32.75
N GLU A 506 12.74 2.58 31.78
CA GLU A 506 12.86 1.37 30.96
C GLU A 506 13.57 1.69 29.64
N ALA A 507 14.48 0.82 29.22
CA ALA A 507 15.34 1.04 28.05
C ALA A 507 14.96 0.12 26.88
N ILE A 508 15.00 0.68 25.68
CA ILE A 508 14.97 -0.02 24.39
C ILE A 508 16.37 0.11 23.80
N GLU A 509 17.05 -1.02 23.61
CA GLU A 509 18.37 -1.07 22.97
C GLU A 509 18.19 -0.96 21.45
N VAL A 510 19.02 -0.13 20.80
CA VAL A 510 19.03 0.03 19.35
C VAL A 510 20.34 -0.48 18.77
N ASN A 511 20.28 -1.41 17.84
CA ASN A 511 21.45 -1.97 17.17
C ASN A 511 21.20 -2.19 15.68
N VAL A 512 22.26 -2.35 14.91
CA VAL A 512 22.14 -2.84 13.52
C VAL A 512 22.32 -4.36 13.56
N ALA A 513 21.45 -5.11 12.87
CA ALA A 513 21.61 -6.55 12.77
C ALA A 513 22.83 -6.92 11.89
N PRO A 514 23.45 -8.09 12.08
CA PRO A 514 24.42 -8.60 11.11
C PRO A 514 23.81 -8.73 9.72
N PHE A 515 24.59 -8.43 8.69
CA PHE A 515 24.13 -8.49 7.31
C PHE A 515 25.25 -8.89 6.34
N ARG A 516 24.84 -9.42 5.19
CA ARG A 516 25.75 -9.84 4.12
C ARG A 516 26.02 -8.68 3.15
N LEU A 517 27.27 -8.48 2.77
CA LEU A 517 27.70 -7.57 1.71
C LEU A 517 28.31 -8.32 0.54
N SER A 518 27.98 -7.89 -0.68
CA SER A 518 28.65 -8.37 -1.89
C SER A 518 28.83 -7.28 -2.94
N ASP A 519 29.86 -7.45 -3.79
CA ASP A 519 30.15 -6.56 -4.91
C ASP A 519 29.39 -7.05 -6.15
N PRO A 520 28.53 -6.22 -6.77
CA PRO A 520 27.80 -6.59 -7.99
C PRO A 520 28.69 -7.04 -9.14
N SER A 521 29.94 -6.57 -9.21
CA SER A 521 30.92 -6.95 -10.25
C SER A 521 31.58 -8.32 -10.00
N GLY A 522 31.45 -8.86 -8.79
CA GLY A 522 32.17 -10.06 -8.35
C GLY A 522 33.66 -9.85 -8.07
N ALA A 523 34.16 -8.60 -8.12
CA ALA A 523 35.57 -8.29 -7.87
C ALA A 523 36.00 -8.54 -6.42
N ALA A 524 35.09 -8.39 -5.45
CA ALA A 524 35.32 -8.68 -4.04
C ALA A 524 34.51 -9.89 -3.56
N LYS A 525 35.09 -10.66 -2.63
CA LYS A 525 34.39 -11.78 -1.98
C LYS A 525 33.33 -11.25 -1.03
N THR A 526 32.17 -11.90 -1.03
CA THR A 526 31.09 -11.66 -0.08
C THR A 526 31.58 -11.68 1.38
N GLU A 527 31.13 -10.73 2.18
CA GLU A 527 31.48 -10.58 3.60
C GLU A 527 30.21 -10.62 4.47
N GLU A 528 30.30 -11.23 5.66
CA GLU A 528 29.30 -11.11 6.72
C GLU A 528 29.74 -10.01 7.70
N VAL A 529 28.99 -8.91 7.75
CA VAL A 529 29.30 -7.75 8.57
C VAL A 529 28.53 -7.85 9.88
N THR A 530 29.21 -7.65 11.01
CA THR A 530 28.59 -7.52 12.33
C THR A 530 28.86 -6.11 12.85
N PRO A 531 27.93 -5.16 12.65
CA PRO A 531 28.15 -3.78 13.07
C PRO A 531 28.19 -3.63 14.60
N ASP A 532 28.96 -2.65 15.06
CA ASP A 532 28.89 -2.17 16.43
C ASP A 532 28.98 -0.62 16.47
N TRP A 533 28.60 -0.03 17.60
CA TRP A 533 28.61 1.42 17.76
C TRP A 533 29.92 1.97 18.34
N LYS A 534 30.96 1.15 18.57
CA LYS A 534 32.18 1.59 19.27
C LYS A 534 32.95 2.66 18.49
N ARG A 535 32.81 2.67 17.17
CA ARG A 535 33.44 3.66 16.27
C ARG A 535 32.47 4.74 15.80
N ALA A 536 31.24 4.75 16.30
CA ALA A 536 30.25 5.73 15.91
C ALA A 536 30.62 7.12 16.46
N LYS A 537 30.34 8.15 15.66
CA LYS A 537 30.43 9.55 16.07
C LYS A 537 29.05 10.01 16.47
N THR A 538 28.98 10.84 17.51
CA THR A 538 27.72 11.38 18.02
C THR A 538 27.74 12.88 18.09
N ARG A 539 26.58 13.47 17.80
CA ARG A 539 26.32 14.89 17.96
C ARG A 539 24.93 15.10 18.53
N VAL A 540 24.75 16.19 19.24
CA VAL A 540 23.45 16.59 19.79
C VAL A 540 23.07 17.96 19.30
N ARG A 541 21.77 18.23 19.28
CA ARG A 541 21.24 19.54 18.92
C ARG A 541 19.98 19.83 19.71
N GLN A 542 19.81 21.08 20.14
CA GLN A 542 18.55 21.55 20.68
C GLN A 542 17.69 22.09 19.54
N THR A 543 16.45 21.60 19.42
CA THR A 543 15.45 22.16 18.51
C THR A 543 14.29 22.74 19.30
N PRO A 544 13.50 23.65 18.72
CA PRO A 544 12.28 24.16 19.38
C PRO A 544 11.22 23.10 19.70
N PHE A 545 11.32 21.90 19.12
CA PHE A 545 10.37 20.80 19.29
C PHE A 545 10.86 19.69 20.23
N GLY A 546 12.08 19.82 20.73
CA GLY A 546 12.79 18.86 21.57
C GLY A 546 14.22 18.60 21.09
N PRO A 547 15.07 17.95 21.89
CA PRO A 547 16.45 17.69 21.51
C PRO A 547 16.57 16.53 20.51
N ASP A 548 17.63 16.57 19.69
CA ASP A 548 17.99 15.51 18.76
C ASP A 548 19.36 14.92 19.12
N LEU A 549 19.49 13.59 19.05
CA LEU A 549 20.76 12.87 19.05
C LEU A 549 21.03 12.31 17.65
N GLU A 550 22.20 12.59 17.11
CA GLU A 550 22.72 11.97 15.89
C GLU A 550 23.78 10.93 16.22
N VAL A 551 23.70 9.77 15.58
CA VAL A 551 24.67 8.69 15.59
C VAL A 551 25.09 8.40 14.16
N PHE A 552 26.38 8.49 13.86
CA PHE A 552 26.93 8.29 12.52
C PHE A 552 28.06 7.26 12.53
N ALA A 553 27.96 6.23 11.69
CA ALA A 553 28.97 5.17 11.61
C ALA A 553 29.15 4.67 10.17
N GLU A 554 30.39 4.31 9.82
CA GLU A 554 30.64 3.41 8.69
C GLU A 554 30.36 1.98 9.15
N LEU A 555 29.48 1.27 8.45
CA LEU A 555 29.17 -0.12 8.75
C LEU A 555 30.24 -1.05 8.16
N ALA A 556 30.48 -0.93 6.85
CA ALA A 556 31.55 -1.60 6.11
C ALA A 556 31.56 -1.10 4.65
N TRP A 557 32.70 -1.19 3.97
CA TRP A 557 32.83 -0.99 2.51
C TRP A 557 32.23 0.33 1.98
N ALA A 558 32.39 1.42 2.75
CA ALA A 558 31.78 2.72 2.44
C ALA A 558 30.23 2.70 2.39
N VAL A 559 29.62 1.79 3.14
CA VAL A 559 28.21 1.83 3.53
C VAL A 559 28.14 2.55 4.87
N TRP A 560 27.58 3.75 4.87
CA TRP A 560 27.46 4.62 6.04
C TRP A 560 26.01 4.68 6.51
N LEU A 561 25.82 4.66 7.82
CA LEU A 561 24.52 4.82 8.44
C LEU A 561 24.53 6.05 9.35
N ARG A 562 23.56 6.93 9.13
CA ARG A 562 23.25 8.07 9.98
C ARG A 562 21.89 7.85 10.61
N LEU A 563 21.83 7.77 11.93
CA LEU A 563 20.59 7.72 12.71
C LEU A 563 20.40 9.04 13.45
N VAL A 564 19.22 9.66 13.32
CA VAL A 564 18.84 10.84 14.10
C VAL A 564 17.60 10.51 14.93
N PHE A 565 17.73 10.62 16.25
CA PHE A 565 16.67 10.41 17.24
C PHE A 565 16.20 11.77 17.76
N GLY A 566 15.03 12.21 17.30
CA GLY A 566 14.37 13.41 17.78
C GLY A 566 13.43 13.08 18.94
N VAL A 567 13.78 13.53 20.14
CA VAL A 567 12.92 13.35 21.32
C VAL A 567 11.78 14.35 21.27
N ARG A 568 10.53 13.86 21.25
CA ARG A 568 9.30 14.66 21.25
C ARG A 568 8.46 14.29 22.47
N GLU A 569 7.35 15.01 22.68
CA GLU A 569 6.50 14.84 23.85
C GLU A 569 5.85 13.45 23.95
N ASP A 570 5.39 12.92 22.81
CA ASP A 570 4.60 11.69 22.72
C ASP A 570 5.31 10.54 21.99
N ARG A 571 6.53 10.77 21.48
CA ARG A 571 7.25 9.83 20.61
C ARG A 571 8.74 10.15 20.52
N VAL A 572 9.50 9.21 19.96
CA VAL A 572 10.84 9.47 19.41
C VAL A 572 10.75 9.38 17.89
N GLU A 573 11.08 10.46 17.19
CA GLU A 573 11.22 10.44 15.74
C GLU A 573 12.58 9.85 15.37
N VAL A 574 12.59 8.90 14.44
CA VAL A 574 13.82 8.25 13.97
C VAL A 574 13.98 8.52 12.49
N THR A 575 15.08 9.13 12.09
CA THR A 575 15.49 9.24 10.68
C THR A 575 16.73 8.40 10.48
N ALA A 576 16.65 7.41 9.59
CA ALA A 576 17.76 6.57 9.19
C ALA A 576 18.16 6.89 7.76
N GLU A 577 19.35 7.45 7.57
CA GLU A 577 19.92 7.73 6.26
C GLU A 577 21.05 6.75 5.99
N LEU A 578 20.85 5.93 4.95
CA LEU A 578 21.83 4.99 4.44
C LEU A 578 22.55 5.66 3.26
N HIS A 579 23.87 5.79 3.33
CA HIS A 579 24.70 6.33 2.26
C HIS A 579 25.62 5.24 1.74
N VAL A 580 25.60 5.03 0.43
CA VAL A 580 26.33 3.96 -0.25
C VAL A 580 27.15 4.57 -1.38
N ASP A 581 28.45 4.71 -1.15
CA ASP A 581 29.36 5.46 -2.04
C ASP A 581 29.69 4.72 -3.35
N MET A 582 29.54 3.39 -3.37
CA MET A 582 29.77 2.53 -4.53
C MET A 582 28.66 1.49 -4.61
N PRO A 583 28.30 0.96 -5.79
CA PRO A 583 27.27 -0.08 -5.90
C PRO A 583 27.55 -1.27 -4.98
N ARG A 584 26.62 -1.56 -4.06
CA ARG A 584 26.70 -2.70 -3.12
C ARG A 584 25.42 -3.50 -3.11
N ARG A 585 25.54 -4.82 -2.98
CA ARG A 585 24.42 -5.69 -2.65
C ARG A 585 24.41 -5.98 -1.16
N ILE A 586 23.28 -5.76 -0.52
CA ILE A 586 23.05 -5.93 0.92
C ILE A 586 22.04 -7.05 1.12
N GLY A 587 22.38 -8.10 1.88
CA GLY A 587 21.52 -9.25 2.12
C GLY A 587 21.90 -10.50 1.33
N LYS A 588 21.01 -11.50 1.32
CA LYS A 588 21.30 -12.85 0.79
C LYS A 588 20.94 -13.04 -0.69
N LEU A 589 20.40 -12.01 -1.34
CA LEU A 589 19.82 -12.09 -2.68
C LEU A 589 18.60 -12.99 -2.75
N HIS A 590 18.04 -13.15 -3.95
CA HIS A 590 16.80 -13.89 -4.18
C HIS A 590 15.63 -13.31 -3.37
N TYR A 591 14.65 -14.13 -3.00
CA TYR A 591 13.45 -13.67 -2.29
C TYR A 591 13.62 -13.56 -0.76
N ASP A 592 14.86 -13.48 -0.25
CA ASP A 592 15.10 -13.35 1.18
C ASP A 592 14.98 -11.88 1.62
N PRO A 593 14.02 -11.53 2.50
CA PRO A 593 13.82 -10.15 2.96
C PRO A 593 14.90 -9.67 3.95
N ALA A 594 15.83 -10.54 4.37
CA ALA A 594 16.93 -10.18 5.26
C ALA A 594 17.93 -9.26 4.54
N GLY A 595 17.88 -7.97 4.89
CA GLY A 595 18.78 -6.92 4.43
C GLY A 595 19.43 -6.18 5.58
N LEU A 596 19.52 -4.85 5.47
CA LEU A 596 20.02 -4.00 6.54
C LEU A 596 18.90 -3.67 7.53
N LEU A 597 19.01 -4.12 8.77
CA LEU A 597 17.99 -3.92 9.80
C LEU A 597 18.48 -3.01 10.92
N VAL A 598 17.66 -2.02 11.31
CA VAL A 598 17.80 -1.31 12.58
C VAL A 598 16.84 -1.94 13.59
N CYS A 599 17.41 -2.64 14.57
CA CYS A 599 16.70 -3.40 15.58
C CYS A 599 16.44 -2.57 16.83
N PHE A 600 15.20 -2.56 17.28
CA PHE A 600 14.72 -2.01 18.54
C PHE A 600 14.38 -3.18 19.46
N LYS A 601 15.14 -3.33 20.54
CA LYS A 601 15.04 -4.46 21.46
C LYS A 601 14.56 -4.02 22.82
N GLY A 602 13.38 -4.49 23.21
CA GLY A 602 12.84 -4.36 24.55
C GLY A 602 12.81 -5.71 25.27
N LYS A 603 11.71 -5.98 25.99
CA LYS A 603 11.47 -7.26 26.66
C LYS A 603 10.63 -8.19 25.77
N PRO A 604 10.74 -9.52 25.95
CA PRO A 604 9.89 -10.48 25.25
C PRO A 604 8.41 -10.16 25.38
N GLY A 605 7.64 -10.42 24.32
CA GLY A 605 6.26 -9.98 24.24
C GLY A 605 5.50 -10.50 23.02
N GLN A 606 4.24 -10.10 22.91
CA GLN A 606 3.39 -10.40 21.76
C GLN A 606 3.61 -9.38 20.65
N VAL A 607 3.73 -9.84 19.41
CA VAL A 607 3.89 -8.96 18.26
C VAL A 607 2.52 -8.66 17.66
N THR A 608 2.27 -7.39 17.35
CA THR A 608 1.08 -6.94 16.63
C THR A 608 1.48 -6.08 15.42
N TYR A 609 0.67 -6.02 14.37
CA TYR A 609 0.97 -5.19 13.21
C TYR A 609 -0.29 -4.77 12.45
N ASP A 610 -0.16 -3.71 11.66
CA ASP A 610 -1.24 -3.13 10.84
C ASP A 610 -1.35 -3.82 9.49
N ILE A 611 -2.54 -4.36 9.21
CA ILE A 611 -2.97 -4.86 7.89
C ILE A 611 -4.14 -3.98 7.40
N PRO A 612 -4.54 -4.06 6.12
CA PRO A 612 -5.72 -3.31 5.66
C PRO A 612 -6.94 -3.59 6.55
N TYR A 613 -7.56 -2.53 7.07
CA TYR A 613 -8.76 -2.54 7.92
C TYR A 613 -8.63 -3.18 9.32
N ALA A 614 -7.43 -3.60 9.76
CA ALA A 614 -7.29 -4.23 11.08
C ALA A 614 -5.87 -4.17 11.66
N THR A 615 -5.79 -4.23 12.99
CA THR A 615 -4.56 -4.60 13.70
C THR A 615 -4.66 -6.05 14.16
N VAL A 616 -3.64 -6.86 13.85
CA VAL A 616 -3.63 -8.30 14.12
C VAL A 616 -2.44 -8.71 14.96
N GLU A 617 -2.60 -9.79 15.70
CA GLU A 617 -1.53 -10.44 16.45
C GLU A 617 -0.77 -11.41 15.54
N HIS A 618 0.56 -11.40 15.65
CA HIS A 618 1.41 -12.33 14.92
C HIS A 618 1.49 -13.67 15.70
N PRO A 619 1.18 -14.81 15.05
CA PRO A 619 1.03 -16.09 15.75
C PRO A 619 2.38 -16.74 16.14
N ASN A 620 3.48 -16.38 15.47
CA ASN A 620 4.77 -17.03 15.63
C ASN A 620 5.70 -16.15 16.50
N PRO A 621 6.07 -16.58 17.71
CA PRO A 621 6.91 -15.76 18.58
C PRO A 621 8.40 -15.76 18.16
N ALA A 622 8.82 -16.68 17.29
CA ALA A 622 10.18 -16.75 16.74
C ALA A 622 10.46 -15.62 15.74
N GLU A 623 11.70 -15.56 15.23
CA GLU A 623 12.09 -14.60 14.20
C GLU A 623 11.33 -14.84 12.89
N THR A 624 10.62 -13.81 12.43
CA THR A 624 9.90 -13.80 11.15
C THR A 624 10.00 -12.42 10.51
N TYR A 625 9.56 -12.32 9.26
CA TYR A 625 9.42 -11.05 8.56
C TYR A 625 7.94 -10.77 8.30
N VAL A 626 7.54 -9.50 8.34
CA VAL A 626 6.19 -9.02 8.04
C VAL A 626 6.23 -7.68 7.28
N ALA A 627 5.36 -7.54 6.29
CA ALA A 627 5.06 -6.26 5.67
C ALA A 627 3.93 -5.59 6.45
N VAL A 628 4.07 -4.29 6.72
CA VAL A 628 3.05 -3.54 7.46
C VAL A 628 2.62 -2.30 6.68
N GLN A 629 1.33 -1.95 6.76
CA GLN A 629 0.84 -0.71 6.17
C GLN A 629 1.33 0.52 6.94
N ARG A 630 1.33 0.45 8.27
CA ARG A 630 1.63 1.61 9.13
C ARG A 630 2.59 1.30 10.26
N PHE A 631 2.47 0.17 10.95
CA PHE A 631 3.31 -0.10 12.11
C PHE A 631 3.46 -1.59 12.42
N ALA A 632 4.54 -1.91 13.15
CA ALA A 632 4.71 -3.13 13.93
C ALA A 632 4.86 -2.76 15.42
N GLY A 633 4.29 -3.56 16.32
CA GLY A 633 4.24 -3.34 17.75
C GLY A 633 4.69 -4.56 18.54
N LEU A 634 5.26 -4.32 19.72
CA LEU A 634 5.68 -5.31 20.68
C LEU A 634 5.04 -5.01 22.03
N GLU A 635 4.09 -5.87 22.42
CA GLU A 635 3.38 -5.77 23.67
C GLU A 635 4.06 -6.61 24.74
N ASN A 636 4.56 -5.94 25.79
CA ASN A 636 5.09 -6.57 26.97
C ASN A 636 4.58 -5.83 28.22
N ALA A 637 4.71 -6.43 29.40
CA ALA A 637 4.18 -5.89 30.64
C ALA A 637 4.91 -4.63 31.17
N SER A 638 6.07 -4.30 30.61
CA SER A 638 6.96 -3.27 31.16
C SER A 638 6.90 -1.97 30.37
N LEU A 639 7.22 -2.05 29.07
CA LEU A 639 7.23 -0.93 28.15
C LEU A 639 6.76 -1.43 26.79
N PRO A 640 5.44 -1.51 26.55
CA PRO A 640 4.92 -1.82 25.23
C PRO A 640 5.26 -0.67 24.27
N PHE A 641 5.75 -0.98 23.08
CA PHE A 641 6.13 0.02 22.08
C PHE A 641 5.86 -0.47 20.67
N GLY A 642 5.82 0.46 19.72
CA GLY A 642 5.74 0.16 18.30
C GLY A 642 6.51 1.15 17.46
N ILE A 643 6.83 0.71 16.24
CA ILE A 643 7.53 1.49 15.23
C ILE A 643 6.55 1.80 14.10
N VAL A 644 6.22 3.08 13.94
CA VAL A 644 5.33 3.61 12.90
C VAL A 644 6.16 4.06 11.70
N CYS A 645 5.81 3.60 10.50
CA CYS A 645 6.47 3.94 9.24
C CYS A 645 5.96 5.29 8.74
N LEU A 646 6.79 6.33 8.77
CA LEU A 646 6.40 7.66 8.29
C LEU A 646 6.71 7.85 6.80
N GLY A 647 7.60 7.04 6.22
CA GLY A 647 8.13 7.21 4.87
C GLY A 647 7.54 6.31 3.78
N GLY A 648 6.60 5.42 4.10
CA GLY A 648 6.12 4.40 3.15
C GLY A 648 5.53 3.20 3.89
N ASN A 649 5.06 2.18 3.17
CA ASN A 649 4.90 0.85 3.76
C ASN A 649 6.30 0.22 3.88
N GLN A 650 6.52 -0.61 4.90
CA GLN A 650 7.87 -1.13 5.20
C GLN A 650 7.82 -2.59 5.63
N SER A 651 8.91 -3.31 5.35
CA SER A 651 9.23 -4.60 5.95
C SER A 651 9.73 -4.44 7.39
N PHE A 652 9.34 -5.39 8.25
CA PHE A 652 9.92 -5.58 9.58
C PHE A 652 10.36 -7.01 9.78
N MET A 653 11.51 -7.19 10.42
CA MET A 653 11.78 -8.41 11.16
C MET A 653 11.10 -8.29 12.53
N VAL A 654 10.41 -9.33 12.97
CA VAL A 654 9.77 -9.37 14.29
C VAL A 654 10.19 -10.64 15.03
N HIS A 655 10.44 -10.51 16.33
CA HIS A 655 10.84 -11.63 17.18
C HIS A 655 10.29 -11.45 18.60
N GLY A 656 9.12 -12.03 18.85
CA GLY A 656 8.41 -11.94 20.12
C GLY A 656 9.20 -12.51 21.31
N GLU A 657 9.84 -13.68 21.15
CA GLU A 657 10.61 -14.33 22.24
C GLU A 657 11.84 -13.53 22.67
N LYS A 658 12.48 -12.79 21.76
CA LYS A 658 13.62 -11.92 22.07
C LYS A 658 13.22 -10.48 22.35
N GLY A 659 11.97 -10.12 22.08
CA GLY A 659 11.47 -8.75 22.23
C GLY A 659 12.07 -7.77 21.23
N THR A 660 12.24 -8.18 19.97
CA THR A 660 12.91 -7.36 18.93
C THR A 660 11.97 -7.00 17.79
N LEU A 661 11.97 -5.73 17.40
CA LEU A 661 11.42 -5.24 16.13
C LEU A 661 12.56 -4.67 15.29
N GLY A 662 12.85 -5.27 14.14
CA GLY A 662 13.85 -4.80 13.17
C GLY A 662 13.20 -4.04 12.02
N ALA A 663 13.37 -2.72 11.96
CA ALA A 663 12.96 -1.93 10.81
C ALA A 663 13.92 -2.20 9.64
N ASN A 664 13.40 -2.69 8.52
CA ASN A 664 14.21 -2.99 7.34
C ASN A 664 14.52 -1.68 6.60
N LEU A 665 15.80 -1.34 6.43
CA LEU A 665 16.24 -0.17 5.66
C LEU A 665 16.42 -0.49 4.17
N GLY A 666 16.34 -1.77 3.82
CA GLY A 666 16.37 -2.30 2.47
C GLY A 666 17.16 -3.61 2.38
N ALA A 667 16.81 -4.42 1.39
CA ALA A 667 17.51 -5.64 0.98
C ALA A 667 17.72 -5.65 -0.54
N SER A 668 18.84 -6.21 -1.01
CA SER A 668 19.09 -6.49 -2.42
C SER A 668 18.43 -7.82 -2.76
N THR A 669 17.10 -7.85 -2.92
CA THR A 669 16.38 -9.07 -3.27
C THR A 669 16.59 -9.43 -4.75
N GLN A 670 15.85 -10.41 -5.28
CA GLN A 670 15.83 -10.73 -6.71
C GLN A 670 15.28 -9.54 -7.47
N GLY A 671 16.18 -8.62 -7.82
CA GLY A 671 15.82 -7.31 -8.28
C GLY A 671 15.56 -7.23 -9.78
N ARG A 672 15.76 -6.05 -10.31
CA ARG A 672 15.41 -5.65 -11.65
C ARG A 672 16.18 -6.40 -12.72
N PRO A 673 15.63 -6.48 -13.94
CA PRO A 673 16.36 -7.00 -15.08
C PRO A 673 17.67 -6.21 -15.34
N ASP A 674 18.80 -6.90 -15.34
CA ASP A 674 20.12 -6.34 -15.71
C ASP A 674 20.21 -6.07 -17.22
N THR A 675 19.37 -6.74 -18.00
CA THR A 675 19.23 -6.59 -19.45
C THR A 675 17.79 -6.28 -19.81
N ARG A 676 17.55 -5.71 -21.00
CA ARG A 676 16.18 -5.47 -21.48
C ARG A 676 15.46 -6.83 -21.56
N PRO A 677 14.32 -7.01 -20.87
CA PRO A 677 13.54 -8.24 -20.99
C PRO A 677 13.08 -8.48 -22.42
N GLU A 678 13.01 -9.75 -22.81
CA GLU A 678 12.46 -10.15 -24.12
C GLU A 678 11.31 -11.14 -23.94
N CYS A 679 10.28 -10.99 -24.79
CA CYS A 679 9.22 -11.99 -24.96
C CYS A 679 9.39 -12.65 -26.34
N ALA A 680 9.85 -13.91 -26.36
CA ALA A 680 10.05 -14.66 -27.59
C ALA A 680 8.84 -15.54 -27.91
N MET A 681 8.16 -15.27 -29.03
CA MET A 681 7.06 -16.10 -29.53
C MET A 681 7.59 -17.42 -30.09
N ARG A 682 6.98 -18.52 -29.69
CA ARG A 682 7.25 -19.85 -30.22
C ARG A 682 6.30 -20.17 -31.39
N PRO A 683 6.66 -21.08 -32.32
CA PRO A 683 5.82 -21.41 -33.48
C PRO A 683 4.44 -21.97 -33.14
N ASP A 684 4.27 -22.54 -31.94
CA ASP A 684 3.01 -23.07 -31.42
C ASP A 684 2.10 -21.99 -30.80
N GLY A 685 2.50 -20.72 -30.86
CA GLY A 685 1.75 -19.58 -30.33
C GLY A 685 1.97 -19.33 -28.83
N THR A 686 2.81 -20.12 -28.16
CA THR A 686 3.24 -19.87 -26.78
C THR A 686 4.39 -18.85 -26.72
N ALA A 687 4.76 -18.39 -25.53
CA ALA A 687 5.86 -17.46 -25.36
C ALA A 687 6.89 -17.92 -24.31
N GLU A 688 8.11 -17.42 -24.45
CA GLU A 688 9.19 -17.56 -23.49
C GLU A 688 9.64 -16.17 -23.02
N HIS A 689 9.58 -15.93 -21.72
CA HIS A 689 10.09 -14.73 -21.09
C HIS A 689 11.58 -14.90 -20.78
N ARG A 690 12.42 -14.03 -21.33
CA ARG A 690 13.88 -14.03 -21.12
C ARG A 690 14.28 -12.83 -20.28
N ILE A 691 14.71 -13.10 -19.06
CA ILE A 691 15.04 -12.10 -18.04
C ILE A 691 16.27 -12.57 -17.28
N THR A 692 17.19 -11.65 -17.02
CA THR A 692 18.36 -11.87 -16.16
C THR A 692 18.36 -10.82 -15.07
N SER A 693 18.55 -11.22 -13.81
CA SER A 693 18.69 -10.32 -12.67
C SER A 693 19.78 -10.83 -11.74
N GLY A 694 20.73 -9.96 -11.41
CA GLY A 694 21.79 -10.23 -10.44
C GLY A 694 21.44 -9.76 -9.03
N GLY A 695 20.30 -9.10 -8.83
CA GLY A 695 19.90 -8.48 -7.56
C GLY A 695 20.25 -7.00 -7.48
N ASP A 696 19.34 -6.22 -6.92
CA ASP A 696 19.36 -4.75 -6.96
C ASP A 696 20.47 -4.15 -6.10
N PRO A 697 21.43 -3.41 -6.68
CA PRO A 697 22.44 -2.73 -5.88
C PRO A 697 21.88 -1.47 -5.23
N PHE A 698 22.36 -1.19 -4.01
CA PHE A 698 22.26 0.11 -3.38
C PHE A 698 23.31 1.05 -3.98
N LEU A 699 22.91 2.29 -4.25
CA LEU A 699 23.80 3.37 -4.65
C LEU A 699 23.20 4.73 -4.26
N GLY A 700 24.01 5.57 -3.61
CA GLY A 700 23.58 6.91 -3.18
C GLY A 700 22.92 6.90 -1.81
N THR A 701 21.91 7.73 -1.61
CA THR A 701 21.30 7.98 -0.30
C THR A 701 19.85 7.50 -0.26
N TYR A 702 19.52 6.73 0.79
CA TYR A 702 18.17 6.26 1.09
C TYR A 702 17.76 6.76 2.46
N VAL A 703 16.57 7.37 2.56
CA VAL A 703 16.09 7.96 3.82
C VAL A 703 14.83 7.23 4.27
N ASN A 704 14.92 6.58 5.42
CA ASN A 704 13.79 5.93 6.08
C ASN A 704 13.39 6.74 7.32
N ARG A 705 12.08 6.95 7.51
CA ARG A 705 11.55 7.73 8.63
C ARG A 705 10.57 6.91 9.44
N PHE A 706 10.76 6.89 10.75
CA PHE A 706 9.92 6.18 11.70
C PHE A 706 9.55 7.06 12.88
N ALA A 707 8.52 6.65 13.62
CA ALA A 707 8.26 7.12 14.97
C ALA A 707 8.18 5.92 15.91
N LEU A 708 8.96 5.94 16.99
CA LEU A 708 8.80 5.03 18.11
C LEU A 708 7.77 5.64 19.07
N VAL A 709 6.70 4.88 19.31
CA VAL A 709 5.60 5.26 20.19
C VAL A 709 5.42 4.20 21.26
N THR A 710 5.16 4.59 22.50
CA THR A 710 4.81 3.66 23.58
C THR A 710 3.30 3.46 23.64
N GLY A 711 2.88 2.22 23.88
CA GLY A 711 1.47 1.85 23.93
C GLY A 711 1.21 0.43 23.45
N ASP A 712 0.05 -0.08 23.81
CA ASP A 712 -0.46 -1.39 23.37
C ASP A 712 -1.30 -1.29 22.09
N ARG A 713 -1.95 -2.39 21.68
CA ARG A 713 -2.87 -2.49 20.54
C ARG A 713 -4.08 -1.56 20.60
N THR A 714 -4.33 -0.87 21.71
CA THR A 714 -5.39 0.15 21.81
C THR A 714 -4.87 1.55 21.52
N VAL A 715 -3.57 1.79 21.72
CA VAL A 715 -2.94 3.11 21.55
C VAL A 715 -2.21 3.20 20.20
N LEU A 716 -1.40 2.20 19.86
CA LEU A 716 -0.55 2.21 18.66
C LEU A 716 -1.34 2.45 17.36
N PRO A 717 -2.49 1.80 17.10
CA PRO A 717 -3.21 2.02 15.85
C PRO A 717 -3.77 3.43 15.72
N LEU A 718 -4.08 4.10 16.84
CA LEU A 718 -4.55 5.50 16.84
C LEU A 718 -3.38 6.46 16.61
N ALA A 719 -2.25 6.22 17.28
CA ALA A 719 -1.04 7.01 17.10
C ALA A 719 -0.52 6.92 15.65
N ALA A 720 -0.43 5.70 15.09
CA ALA A 720 0.03 5.47 13.73
C ALA A 720 -0.81 6.24 12.70
N ARG A 721 -2.14 6.19 12.83
CA ARG A 721 -3.06 6.92 11.93
C ARG A 721 -2.95 8.44 12.08
N ARG A 722 -2.80 8.94 13.31
CA ARG A 722 -2.59 10.38 13.58
C ARG A 722 -1.29 10.88 12.94
N LEU A 723 -0.21 10.11 13.07
CA LEU A 723 1.11 10.44 12.51
C LEU A 723 1.17 10.32 10.98
N ARG A 724 0.43 9.37 10.39
CA ARG A 724 0.34 9.17 8.94
C ARG A 724 -0.58 10.15 8.22
N THR A 725 -1.55 10.72 8.92
CA THR A 725 -2.51 11.65 8.31
C THR A 725 -1.85 12.99 8.01
N ALA A 726 -1.59 13.23 6.72
CA ALA A 726 -1.05 14.48 6.24
C ALA A 726 -1.97 15.68 6.55
N VAL A 727 -1.37 16.86 6.72
CA VAL A 727 -2.07 18.13 6.93
C VAL A 727 -1.77 19.04 5.74
N PRO A 728 -2.69 19.20 4.78
CA PRO A 728 -2.52 20.17 3.71
C PRO A 728 -2.38 21.59 4.27
N LEU A 729 -1.23 22.23 4.01
CA LEU A 729 -0.94 23.62 4.38
C LEU A 729 -1.02 24.51 3.16
N ILE A 730 -2.03 25.38 3.04
CA ILE A 730 -2.29 26.11 1.79
C ILE A 730 -2.24 27.61 2.04
N SER A 731 -1.41 28.32 1.27
CA SER A 731 -1.38 29.79 1.31
C SER A 731 -2.72 30.36 0.82
N VAL A 732 -3.28 31.28 1.60
CA VAL A 732 -4.60 31.87 1.33
C VAL A 732 -4.63 33.36 1.67
N THR A 733 -5.64 34.06 1.14
CA THR A 733 -5.99 35.41 1.58
C THR A 733 -7.35 35.39 2.27
N PRO A 734 -7.44 35.65 3.59
CA PRO A 734 -8.70 35.71 4.31
C PRO A 734 -9.65 36.79 3.73
N GLY A 735 -10.92 36.41 3.55
CA GLY A 735 -11.98 37.26 3.01
C GLY A 735 -12.66 38.16 4.07
N ARG A 736 -13.83 38.72 3.74
CA ARG A 736 -14.64 39.55 4.67
C ARG A 736 -15.88 38.80 5.18
N GLY A 737 -15.76 37.49 5.38
CA GLY A 737 -16.85 36.66 5.86
C GLY A 737 -17.02 36.71 7.39
N ARG A 738 -17.63 35.67 7.95
CA ARG A 738 -18.00 35.58 9.38
C ARG A 738 -17.44 34.34 10.08
N TRP A 739 -16.85 33.41 9.33
CA TRP A 739 -16.30 32.19 9.92
C TRP A 739 -15.08 32.50 10.80
N PRO A 740 -14.91 31.79 11.92
CA PRO A 740 -13.77 31.96 12.80
C PRO A 740 -12.48 31.49 12.12
N THR A 741 -11.34 31.86 12.70
CA THR A 741 -10.01 31.45 12.20
C THR A 741 -9.72 29.96 12.42
N GLU A 742 -10.52 29.27 13.22
CA GLU A 742 -10.44 27.84 13.48
C GLU A 742 -11.85 27.29 13.72
N GLN A 743 -12.17 26.12 13.15
CA GLN A 743 -13.39 25.36 13.47
C GLN A 743 -13.34 23.93 12.92
N SER A 744 -14.14 23.05 13.53
CA SER A 744 -14.51 21.75 12.95
C SER A 744 -15.56 21.91 11.86
N LEU A 745 -15.35 21.27 10.72
CA LEU A 745 -16.27 21.32 9.58
C LEU A 745 -17.22 20.12 9.54
N LEU A 746 -16.76 18.97 10.01
CA LEU A 746 -17.54 17.74 10.14
C LEU A 746 -17.46 17.25 11.60
N ALA A 747 -18.58 16.78 12.15
CA ALA A 747 -18.64 16.26 13.51
C ALA A 747 -18.64 14.72 13.49
N ILE A 748 -17.48 14.11 13.23
CA ILE A 748 -17.31 12.65 13.14
C ILE A 748 -16.70 12.12 14.45
N GLY A 749 -17.29 11.07 15.02
CA GLY A 749 -16.76 10.41 16.21
C GLY A 749 -17.29 8.98 16.40
N PRO A 750 -16.84 8.28 17.46
CA PRO A 750 -15.77 8.67 18.38
C PRO A 750 -14.38 8.65 17.71
N GLU A 751 -13.36 9.23 18.35
CA GLU A 751 -12.00 9.26 17.82
C GLU A 751 -11.37 7.88 17.60
N SER A 752 -11.90 6.85 18.26
CA SER A 752 -11.46 5.46 18.09
C SER A 752 -11.84 4.86 16.73
N VAL A 753 -12.75 5.49 15.99
CA VAL A 753 -13.14 5.06 14.65
C VAL A 753 -12.22 5.68 13.61
N HIS A 754 -11.69 4.85 12.72
CA HIS A 754 -10.89 5.31 11.60
C HIS A 754 -11.77 5.75 10.43
N VAL A 755 -11.50 6.92 9.86
CA VAL A 755 -12.09 7.33 8.57
C VAL A 755 -11.13 6.96 7.45
N THR A 756 -11.46 5.91 6.71
CA THR A 756 -10.65 5.44 5.57
C THR A 756 -10.84 6.33 4.34
N ALA A 757 -12.05 6.86 4.13
CA ALA A 757 -12.35 7.67 2.94
C ALA A 757 -13.49 8.68 3.14
N PHE A 758 -13.51 9.68 2.26
CA PHE A 758 -14.63 10.60 2.07
C PHE A 758 -15.12 10.44 0.64
N ARG A 759 -16.32 9.88 0.45
CA ARG A 759 -16.88 9.57 -0.87
C ARG A 759 -17.97 10.56 -1.26
N MET A 760 -17.98 10.91 -2.53
CA MET A 760 -19.12 11.54 -3.18
C MET A 760 -20.00 10.46 -3.78
N THR A 761 -21.32 10.51 -3.52
CA THR A 761 -22.29 9.59 -4.11
C THR A 761 -23.43 10.37 -4.77
N LYS A 762 -24.23 9.69 -5.60
CA LYS A 762 -25.46 10.27 -6.17
C LYS A 762 -26.44 10.78 -5.09
N LYS A 763 -26.42 10.18 -3.89
CA LYS A 763 -27.31 10.54 -2.76
C LYS A 763 -26.72 11.62 -1.84
N GLY A 764 -25.46 12.00 -2.02
CA GLY A 764 -24.76 12.96 -1.16
C GLY A 764 -23.34 12.50 -0.79
N SER A 765 -22.73 13.16 0.18
CA SER A 765 -21.37 12.84 0.65
C SER A 765 -21.42 11.91 1.87
N VAL A 766 -20.50 10.94 1.94
CA VAL A 766 -20.37 10.00 3.06
C VAL A 766 -18.93 9.94 3.54
N ALA A 767 -18.73 9.65 4.83
CA ALA A 767 -17.46 9.17 5.36
C ALA A 767 -17.54 7.65 5.53
N VAL A 768 -16.45 6.98 5.18
CA VAL A 768 -16.30 5.54 5.34
C VAL A 768 -15.59 5.31 6.66
N LEU A 769 -16.29 4.67 7.58
CA LEU A 769 -15.85 4.42 8.95
C LEU A 769 -15.39 2.97 9.08
N ASN A 770 -14.26 2.74 9.75
CA ASN A 770 -13.74 1.42 10.05
C ASN A 770 -13.37 1.31 11.53
N GLU A 771 -13.78 0.21 12.16
CA GLU A 771 -13.30 -0.18 13.48
C GLU A 771 -12.06 -1.05 13.31
N VAL A 772 -11.03 -0.85 14.13
CA VAL A 772 -9.67 -1.37 13.88
C VAL A 772 -9.09 -2.14 15.06
N GLN A 773 -9.79 -2.12 16.22
CA GLN A 773 -9.33 -2.67 17.48
C GLN A 773 -10.11 -3.93 17.90
N GLY A 774 -11.04 -4.41 17.07
CA GLY A 774 -11.84 -5.60 17.36
C GLY A 774 -12.95 -5.36 18.38
N LYS A 775 -13.45 -4.13 18.49
CA LYS A 775 -14.49 -3.74 19.46
C LYS A 775 -15.78 -3.37 18.75
N ARG A 776 -16.92 -3.54 19.43
CA ARG A 776 -18.17 -2.93 18.97
C ARG A 776 -18.13 -1.44 19.26
N VAL A 777 -18.33 -0.62 18.24
CA VAL A 777 -18.31 0.85 18.35
C VAL A 777 -19.48 1.43 17.56
N THR A 778 -20.04 2.53 18.03
CA THR A 778 -21.03 3.30 17.25
C THR A 778 -20.33 4.50 16.65
N GLY A 779 -20.18 4.52 15.33
CA GLY A 779 -19.74 5.69 14.58
C GLY A 779 -20.87 6.70 14.47
N ALA A 780 -20.54 7.99 14.43
CA ALA A 780 -21.51 9.07 14.33
C ALA A 780 -21.01 10.22 13.45
N CYS A 781 -21.92 10.84 12.71
CA CYS A 781 -21.71 12.14 12.07
C CYS A 781 -22.92 13.05 12.30
N ALA A 782 -22.73 14.15 13.03
CA ALA A 782 -23.77 15.16 13.29
C ALA A 782 -25.15 14.57 13.66
N GLY A 783 -25.17 13.63 14.62
CA GLY A 783 -26.39 12.99 15.14
C GLY A 783 -26.86 11.76 14.36
N LYS A 784 -26.33 11.48 13.17
CA LYS A 784 -26.55 10.21 12.46
C LYS A 784 -25.56 9.18 12.97
N THR A 785 -26.05 8.01 13.38
CA THR A 785 -25.21 6.94 13.94
C THR A 785 -25.22 5.70 13.05
N VAL A 786 -24.15 4.93 13.12
CA VAL A 786 -24.02 3.62 12.49
C VAL A 786 -23.26 2.69 13.42
N ALA A 787 -23.79 1.48 13.62
CA ALA A 787 -23.11 0.46 14.41
C ALA A 787 -22.01 -0.18 13.58
N LEU A 788 -20.81 -0.28 14.16
CA LEU A 788 -19.69 -1.04 13.61
C LEU A 788 -19.52 -2.31 14.44
N VAL A 789 -19.56 -3.44 13.76
CA VAL A 789 -19.10 -4.72 14.32
C VAL A 789 -17.58 -4.68 14.51
N PRO A 790 -16.99 -5.57 15.34
CA PRO A 790 -15.55 -5.70 15.47
C PRO A 790 -14.88 -5.75 14.10
N TYR A 791 -13.88 -4.91 13.88
CA TYR A 791 -13.17 -4.78 12.62
C TYR A 791 -14.03 -4.48 11.37
N GLY A 792 -15.27 -4.05 11.57
CA GLY A 792 -16.23 -3.78 10.50
C GLY A 792 -16.02 -2.44 9.82
N MET A 793 -16.73 -2.23 8.72
CA MET A 793 -16.77 -0.96 7.99
C MET A 793 -18.22 -0.53 7.74
N ALA A 794 -18.49 0.77 7.76
CA ALA A 794 -19.78 1.32 7.36
C ALA A 794 -19.69 2.75 6.83
N ASP A 795 -20.64 3.12 5.96
CA ASP A 795 -20.76 4.48 5.45
C ASP A 795 -21.67 5.30 6.38
N VAL A 796 -21.21 6.48 6.79
CA VAL A 796 -22.03 7.46 7.51
C VAL A 796 -22.27 8.69 6.63
N ALA A 797 -23.53 9.09 6.49
CA ALA A 797 -23.87 10.29 5.73
C ALA A 797 -23.32 11.55 6.41
N LEU A 798 -22.62 12.38 5.65
CA LEU A 798 -22.04 13.61 6.16
C LEU A 798 -23.08 14.71 6.30
N ALA A 799 -22.95 15.50 7.36
CA ALA A 799 -23.75 16.68 7.62
C ALA A 799 -22.89 17.74 8.33
N LYS A 800 -23.39 18.98 8.35
CA LYS A 800 -22.72 20.11 9.01
C LYS A 800 -22.58 19.84 10.51
N SER A 801 -21.47 20.28 11.09
CA SER A 801 -21.37 20.38 12.56
C SER A 801 -22.43 21.35 13.09
N ALA A 802 -23.06 21.02 14.22
CA ALA A 802 -24.05 21.89 14.89
C ALA A 802 -23.41 23.13 15.55
N THR A 803 -22.07 23.17 15.64
CA THR A 803 -21.30 24.20 16.34
C THR A 803 -20.74 25.30 15.42
N GLY A 804 -21.22 25.45 14.18
CA GLY A 804 -20.71 26.42 13.20
C GLY A 804 -21.77 27.19 12.41
#